data_AF-A0A9E5XT35-F1
#
_entry.id   AF-A0A9E5XT35-F1
#
_cell.length_a   1.000
_cell.length_b   1.000
_cell.length_c   1.000
_cell.angle_alpha   90.00
_cell.angle_beta   90.00
_cell.angle_gamma   90.00
#
_symmetry.space_group_name_H-M   'P 1'
#
loop_
_entity.id
_entity.type
_entity.pdbx_description
1 polymer ?
#
loop_
_entity_poly.entity_id
_entity_poly.type
_entity_poly.pdbx_seq_one_letter_code
_entity_poly.pdbx_strand_id
1 'polypeptide(L)'
;MSQPTPLALTKPRRSLRGILWRYSIALIALFLLLGGVILYFTLATQRSLEQSVRDARPVLLLEESKSLIDQALFLLNSFGRRMDESSTRSQEFQLRLVGRLLPIHSALEVNLREFEDYMNSLSPDDPLATEVTRLWALQRALTEAMAGIIQNANRGNWGQVDSLIRHFNALYRDYNNAYNFLLFHLEERQERSRERIQRYLTYSALYPWAFVALSTILVLGFATFLIRRLVSPIEYMAQGMLRFAEGDLSFRFPDPGDRDDEVSYLMRAFNAMAQSIQEAQYRLEHQVEERTFDLQRRMTQIQTAADIGRLVTSIRDLDELLERTVRLIAERFGYYHVGVFLVDQTGLWIELRAASSESGRQLLKRGLRLRIGQEGIVGLVARTGHPKVVLDVAAEPAYKFISELSLTRSEMALPLRVGDRILGVLDIQSTEPHAFSPADVTTMRIVADQLAVAIDNARLLQEMQRALESLRWAHRQLAAQGWKEYLQIAPAHAYRLDATGHFEALRLQDSRDGTQPLSGAPGYEVQIPITVRGLRVAMLVLRRLDRPWSASERAFLEVLSQRLGLALESARLFQMSQRRSHWLQGVVELSQSIRLQAEEDLLNTFVQEAQSRFGLWRVAVYLQLPDRAGVALRAVAGDSAETLRREGHQVTAQDRDPIAHVLRQGQWLFLPTPEAQQPYGNTAPVASGLSRLIVPLRSQDEILGVVDMHAAVPQAFLASDLPMLQLLADALSIALANTRLVAGLQRLLQEHQILQQGLTQITLAHTMDEALRKAAQILQMMDPLQTVAVYQVHQDLEDNLDRVVAAGVDAATMWPDQIPLDAAGVLSQAARERQALWWVQLAWEHDAPVGQRAFMAVPIVYGERLWGLLALSHVRADGYHVGSWELLQSFASTLAGILTNLELLDEVQARSEQLQTLYEFSSTLARHTKIFDLLDESTQFFVRIFRASHAAVFFFDGSPPKNITLVAWASSETTDTPPRFTSLPADSLPLERILEANRPVVWLEDAIQTLPKPWREFIQRYDIRSVVVAPLNLTRGAIGLVFLMYPNPMPDFDKTDRSLLDQMLSQLSLAVQTANLLAQLERWAKRERLIREITVKLRSTTDPYQMIQIAIQELRRALGASKAQLLFIQTPTAPSPTPPGAGEVAEPPDPASWLDMDLEDIPPPKPSDAAKG
;
A
#
# COMPACT_ATOMS: atom_id res chain seq x y z
N MET A 1 -43.02 -18.98 -17.67
CA MET A 1 -42.93 -19.98 -16.59
C MET A 1 -42.11 -21.13 -17.14
N SER A 2 -40.96 -21.45 -16.56
CA SER A 2 -40.42 -20.93 -15.31
C SER A 2 -38.97 -21.34 -15.22
N GLN A 3 -38.13 -20.33 -15.02
CA GLN A 3 -36.84 -20.39 -14.38
C GLN A 3 -35.79 -21.32 -15.03
N PRO A 4 -34.54 -20.91 -14.87
CA PRO A 4 -33.76 -21.70 -13.96
C PRO A 4 -33.49 -20.91 -12.70
N THR A 5 -33.74 -21.62 -11.61
CA THR A 5 -33.46 -21.24 -10.24
C THR A 5 -31.95 -21.28 -10.01
N PRO A 6 -31.52 -21.02 -8.79
CA PRO A 6 -30.47 -20.07 -8.46
C PRO A 6 -29.07 -20.67 -8.61
N LEU A 7 -28.11 -19.92 -9.18
CA LEU A 7 -26.71 -20.26 -8.94
C LEU A 7 -26.36 -19.91 -7.49
N ALA A 8 -26.18 -20.97 -6.70
CA ALA A 8 -25.25 -20.97 -5.60
C ALA A 8 -23.83 -20.67 -6.14
N LEU A 9 -23.18 -19.68 -5.54
CA LEU A 9 -21.74 -19.50 -5.34
C LEU A 9 -21.68 -18.33 -4.34
N THR A 10 -21.61 -18.49 -3.02
CA THR A 10 -20.57 -19.20 -2.26
C THR A 10 -19.20 -19.18 -2.92
N LYS A 11 -18.84 -18.05 -3.52
CA LYS A 11 -17.52 -17.49 -3.29
C LYS A 11 -17.68 -16.10 -2.68
N PRO A 12 -16.82 -15.73 -1.72
CA PRO A 12 -16.98 -14.51 -0.96
C PRO A 12 -17.01 -13.33 -1.92
N ARG A 13 -18.20 -12.76 -2.11
CA ARG A 13 -18.44 -11.54 -2.88
C ARG A 13 -17.44 -10.51 -2.39
N ARG A 14 -16.59 -10.02 -3.29
CA ARG A 14 -15.64 -8.97 -2.94
C ARG A 14 -16.40 -7.67 -2.83
N SER A 15 -17.08 -7.49 -1.70
CA SER A 15 -17.83 -6.26 -1.43
C SER A 15 -16.94 -5.06 -1.68
N LEU A 16 -17.49 -4.05 -2.35
CA LEU A 16 -16.81 -2.74 -2.55
C LEU A 16 -16.18 -2.23 -1.24
N ARG A 17 -16.82 -2.48 -0.09
CA ARG A 17 -16.27 -2.21 1.25
C ARG A 17 -15.01 -3.01 1.58
N GLY A 18 -14.97 -4.30 1.27
CA GLY A 18 -13.79 -5.15 1.48
C GLY A 18 -12.63 -4.81 0.55
N ILE A 19 -12.93 -4.30 -0.64
CA ILE A 19 -11.94 -3.77 -1.58
C ILE A 19 -11.39 -2.45 -1.05
N LEU A 20 -12.26 -1.47 -0.74
CA LEU A 20 -11.88 -0.15 -0.22
C LEU A 20 -11.11 -0.22 1.10
N TRP A 21 -11.53 -1.06 2.05
CA TRP A 21 -10.89 -1.17 3.36
C TRP A 21 -9.47 -1.72 3.31
N ARG A 22 -9.21 -2.72 2.47
CA ARG A 22 -7.85 -3.26 2.26
C ARG A 22 -6.92 -2.23 1.66
N TYR A 23 -7.47 -1.31 0.88
CA TYR A 23 -6.74 -0.32 0.12
C TYR A 23 -6.47 0.96 0.92
N SER A 24 -7.37 1.36 1.84
CA SER A 24 -7.10 2.47 2.77
C SER A 24 -6.00 2.17 3.79
N ILE A 25 -5.88 0.91 4.23
CA ILE A 25 -4.83 0.50 5.19
C ILE A 25 -3.45 0.53 4.55
N ALA A 26 -3.35 0.11 3.28
CA ALA A 26 -2.11 0.19 2.53
C ALA A 26 -1.65 1.65 2.34
N LEU A 27 -2.58 2.58 2.12
CA LEU A 27 -2.28 4.00 1.91
C LEU A 27 -1.75 4.70 3.17
N ILE A 28 -2.34 4.41 4.33
CA ILE A 28 -1.96 5.03 5.61
C ILE A 28 -0.57 4.55 6.06
N ALA A 29 -0.27 3.25 5.86
CA ALA A 29 1.05 2.71 6.18
C ALA A 29 2.16 3.33 5.32
N LEU A 30 1.85 3.65 4.06
CA LEU A 30 2.79 4.27 3.13
C LEU A 30 3.15 5.71 3.54
N PHE A 31 2.17 6.50 3.98
CA PHE A 31 2.39 7.90 4.40
C PHE A 31 3.22 8.03 5.67
N LEU A 32 3.04 7.13 6.64
CA LEU A 32 3.82 7.16 7.88
C LEU A 32 5.29 6.77 7.66
N LEU A 33 5.56 5.86 6.73
CA LEU A 33 6.92 5.52 6.32
C LEU A 33 7.61 6.71 5.61
N LEU A 34 6.86 7.49 4.82
CA LEU A 34 7.37 8.66 4.10
C LEU A 34 7.86 9.75 5.06
N GLY A 35 7.05 10.07 6.08
CA GLY A 35 7.38 11.11 7.06
C GLY A 35 8.61 10.78 7.92
N GLY A 36 8.77 9.51 8.30
CA GLY A 36 9.92 9.06 9.11
C GLY A 36 11.25 9.13 8.36
N VAL A 37 11.24 8.79 7.06
CA VAL A 37 12.44 8.81 6.22
C VAL A 37 12.92 10.24 5.98
N ILE A 38 12.00 11.16 5.67
CA ILE A 38 12.36 12.56 5.37
C ILE A 38 13.02 13.24 6.58
N LEU A 39 12.44 13.09 7.79
CA LEU A 39 12.94 13.75 8.99
C LEU A 39 14.36 13.31 9.38
N TYR A 40 14.67 12.03 9.19
CA TYR A 40 15.99 11.47 9.48
C TYR A 40 17.08 12.04 8.58
N PHE A 41 16.81 12.17 7.27
CA PHE A 41 17.79 12.67 6.32
C PHE A 41 18.08 14.16 6.49
N THR A 42 17.09 14.97 6.88
CA THR A 42 17.27 16.41 7.10
C THR A 42 18.17 16.73 8.30
N LEU A 43 18.06 15.97 9.39
CA LEU A 43 18.90 16.17 10.57
C LEU A 43 20.36 15.72 10.34
N ALA A 44 20.56 14.73 9.48
CA ALA A 44 21.90 14.22 9.15
C ALA A 44 22.68 15.17 8.23
N THR A 45 22.02 15.80 7.26
CA THR A 45 22.67 16.76 6.35
C THR A 45 23.11 18.04 7.04
N GLN A 46 22.29 18.58 7.95
CA GLN A 46 22.63 19.82 8.67
C GLN A 46 23.95 19.70 9.45
N ARG A 47 24.13 18.60 10.21
CA ARG A 47 25.37 18.36 10.97
C ARG A 47 26.60 18.16 10.08
N SER A 48 26.42 17.60 8.88
CA SER A 48 27.52 17.38 7.95
C SER A 48 27.99 18.68 7.28
N LEU A 49 27.09 19.64 7.06
CA LEU A 49 27.39 20.91 6.40
C LEU A 49 28.25 21.83 7.28
N GLU A 50 27.97 21.88 8.58
CA GLU A 50 28.71 22.71 9.55
C GLU A 50 30.19 22.30 9.67
N GLN A 51 30.48 21.00 9.52
CA GLN A 51 31.85 20.48 9.55
C GLN A 51 32.64 20.85 8.27
N SER A 52 31.99 20.84 7.09
CA SER A 52 32.62 21.20 5.80
C SER A 52 33.25 22.56 5.76
N VAL A 53 32.55 23.53 6.34
CA VAL A 53 32.87 24.95 6.20
C VAL A 53 34.13 25.27 7.01
N ARG A 54 34.34 24.56 8.12
CA ARG A 54 35.58 24.66 8.92
C ARG A 54 36.80 24.11 8.18
N ASP A 55 36.64 23.06 7.38
CA ASP A 55 37.75 22.39 6.69
C ASP A 55 38.23 23.10 5.40
N ALA A 56 37.39 23.95 4.76
CA ALA A 56 37.68 24.55 3.45
C ALA A 56 38.39 25.92 3.49
N ARG A 57 38.22 26.69 4.57
CA ARG A 57 38.78 28.05 4.70
C ARG A 57 40.32 28.15 4.62
N PRO A 58 41.12 27.23 5.19
CA PRO A 58 42.58 27.35 5.16
C PRO A 58 43.23 27.06 3.80
N VAL A 59 42.59 26.26 2.93
CA VAL A 59 43.09 25.96 1.58
C VAL A 59 43.10 27.21 0.70
N LEU A 60 42.04 28.03 0.79
CA LEU A 60 41.90 29.26 0.00
C LEU A 60 42.96 30.31 0.37
N LEU A 61 43.25 30.45 1.67
CA LEU A 61 44.29 31.37 2.19
C LEU A 61 45.69 30.98 1.72
N LEU A 62 45.94 29.67 1.59
CA LEU A 62 47.20 29.11 1.10
C LEU A 62 47.40 29.37 -0.40
N GLU A 63 46.40 29.07 -1.22
CA GLU A 63 46.44 29.29 -2.66
C GLU A 63 46.61 30.75 -3.04
N GLU A 64 45.91 31.66 -2.35
CA GLU A 64 46.04 33.09 -2.58
C GLU A 64 47.45 33.59 -2.25
N SER A 65 47.98 33.16 -1.11
CA SER A 65 49.37 33.45 -0.71
C SER A 65 50.38 32.93 -1.71
N LYS A 66 50.19 31.70 -2.21
CA LYS A 66 51.06 31.10 -3.23
C LYS A 66 51.02 31.87 -4.55
N SER A 67 49.83 32.23 -5.03
CA SER A 67 49.65 32.98 -6.27
C SER A 67 50.37 34.32 -6.23
N LEU A 68 50.25 35.05 -5.12
CA LEU A 68 50.96 36.32 -4.92
C LEU A 68 52.48 36.14 -4.93
N ILE A 69 52.99 35.10 -4.27
CA ILE A 69 54.42 34.77 -4.26
C ILE A 69 54.92 34.36 -5.65
N ASP A 70 54.13 33.63 -6.44
CA ASP A 70 54.47 33.23 -7.81
C ASP A 70 54.49 34.42 -8.77
N GLN A 71 53.55 35.35 -8.60
CA GLN A 71 53.53 36.61 -9.34
C GLN A 71 54.76 37.46 -9.01
N ALA A 72 55.12 37.56 -7.73
CA ALA A 72 56.36 38.22 -7.31
C ALA A 72 57.58 37.55 -7.95
N LEU A 73 57.68 36.22 -7.89
CA LEU A 73 58.77 35.45 -8.48
C LEU A 73 58.90 35.67 -9.99
N PHE A 74 57.78 35.63 -10.71
CA PHE A 74 57.75 35.84 -12.16
C PHE A 74 58.21 37.26 -12.52
N LEU A 75 57.70 38.27 -11.81
CA LEU A 75 58.14 39.65 -11.99
C LEU A 75 59.64 39.77 -11.76
N LEU A 76 60.12 39.33 -10.59
CA LEU A 76 61.53 39.40 -10.21
C LEU A 76 62.45 38.71 -11.24
N ASN A 77 62.09 37.53 -11.74
CA ASN A 77 62.88 36.81 -12.75
C ASN A 77 62.81 37.45 -14.14
N SER A 78 61.65 38.00 -14.52
CA SER A 78 61.49 38.73 -15.79
C SER A 78 62.28 40.04 -15.83
N PHE A 79 62.48 40.65 -14.66
CA PHE A 79 63.32 41.82 -14.49
C PHE A 79 64.80 41.44 -14.38
N GLY A 80 65.14 40.34 -13.70
CA GLY A 80 66.49 39.78 -13.64
C GLY A 80 67.09 39.50 -15.02
N ARG A 81 66.36 38.81 -15.90
CA ARG A 81 66.84 38.52 -17.27
C ARG A 81 67.06 39.78 -18.13
N ARG A 82 66.23 40.81 -17.93
CA ARG A 82 66.35 42.08 -18.67
C ARG A 82 67.48 42.98 -18.14
N MET A 83 67.97 42.75 -16.92
CA MET A 83 69.13 43.46 -16.38
C MET A 83 70.46 43.02 -17.01
N ASP A 84 70.55 41.80 -17.56
CA ASP A 84 71.76 41.27 -18.22
C ASP A 84 71.94 41.78 -19.67
N GLU A 85 70.87 42.28 -20.31
CA GLU A 85 70.87 42.61 -21.74
C GLU A 85 71.05 44.12 -22.06
N SER A 86 71.07 45.04 -21.08
CA SER A 86 71.21 46.48 -21.38
C SER A 86 72.00 47.29 -20.35
N SER A 87 72.80 48.24 -20.83
CA SER A 87 73.52 49.24 -20.03
C SER A 87 72.63 50.38 -19.51
N THR A 88 71.33 50.15 -19.29
CA THR A 88 70.38 51.21 -18.87
C THR A 88 69.67 50.86 -17.56
N ARG A 89 70.36 51.14 -16.45
CA ARG A 89 69.77 51.26 -15.10
C ARG A 89 69.04 52.60 -14.97
N SER A 90 67.92 52.75 -15.67
CA SER A 90 67.13 54.00 -15.68
C SER A 90 66.14 54.08 -14.51
N GLN A 91 65.82 55.30 -14.09
CA GLN A 91 64.84 55.61 -13.04
C GLN A 91 63.42 55.10 -13.37
N GLU A 92 63.13 54.92 -14.66
CA GLU A 92 61.86 54.37 -15.15
C GLU A 92 61.72 52.86 -14.86
N PHE A 93 62.83 52.12 -14.90
CA PHE A 93 62.87 50.70 -14.58
C PHE A 93 62.59 50.44 -13.09
N GLN A 94 63.14 51.29 -12.22
CA GLN A 94 62.88 51.29 -10.79
C GLN A 94 61.39 51.47 -10.46
N LEU A 95 60.74 52.48 -11.06
CA LEU A 95 59.33 52.78 -10.80
C LEU A 95 58.41 51.63 -11.21
N ARG A 96 58.72 50.92 -12.31
CA ARG A 96 57.92 49.77 -12.77
C ARG A 96 58.10 48.54 -11.89
N LEU A 97 59.32 48.26 -11.42
CA LEU A 97 59.58 47.12 -10.53
C LEU A 97 58.91 47.33 -9.17
N VAL A 98 59.18 48.47 -8.54
CA VAL A 98 58.63 48.80 -7.21
C VAL A 98 57.12 48.97 -7.25
N GLY A 99 56.59 49.66 -8.27
CA GLY A 99 55.15 49.86 -8.42
C GLY A 99 54.35 48.57 -8.61
N ARG A 100 54.98 47.49 -9.11
CA ARG A 100 54.33 46.18 -9.27
C ARG A 100 54.53 45.24 -8.08
N LEU A 101 55.64 45.34 -7.36
CA LEU A 101 55.90 44.48 -6.20
C LEU A 101 55.24 44.98 -4.91
N LEU A 102 55.06 46.30 -4.76
CA LEU A 102 54.49 46.88 -3.54
C LEU A 102 53.07 46.39 -3.22
N PRO A 103 52.13 46.30 -4.19
CA PRO A 103 50.79 45.77 -3.93
C PRO A 103 50.81 44.29 -3.51
N ILE A 104 51.70 43.50 -4.13
CA ILE A 104 51.87 42.07 -3.83
C ILE A 104 52.41 41.89 -2.40
N HIS A 105 53.37 42.72 -2.00
CA HIS A 105 53.89 42.74 -0.64
C HIS A 105 52.81 43.05 0.39
N SER A 106 51.99 44.09 0.18
CA SER A 106 50.91 44.44 1.11
C SER A 106 49.86 43.35 1.26
N ALA A 107 49.50 42.66 0.16
CA ALA A 107 48.53 41.56 0.21
C ALA A 107 49.11 40.36 0.98
N LEU A 108 50.39 40.05 0.80
CA LEU A 108 51.05 38.97 1.55
C LEU A 108 51.18 39.25 3.05
N GLU A 109 51.34 40.51 3.48
CA GLU A 109 51.33 40.87 4.90
C GLU A 109 49.96 40.66 5.57
N VAL A 110 48.85 40.90 4.84
CA VAL A 110 47.49 40.66 5.33
C VAL A 110 47.25 39.15 5.47
N ASN A 111 47.58 38.38 4.44
CA ASN A 111 47.41 36.92 4.47
C ASN A 111 48.25 36.27 5.58
N LEU A 112 49.40 36.85 5.92
CA LEU A 112 50.26 36.33 7.00
C LEU A 112 49.57 36.35 8.36
N ARG A 113 48.73 37.38 8.63
CA ARG A 113 47.99 37.51 9.90
C ARG A 113 46.82 36.55 9.97
N GLU A 114 46.07 36.40 8.88
CA GLU A 114 44.96 35.43 8.84
C GLU A 114 45.45 33.98 8.92
N PHE A 115 46.63 33.70 8.35
CA PHE A 115 47.25 32.38 8.47
C PHE A 115 47.72 32.09 9.90
N GLU A 116 48.17 33.11 10.64
CA GLU A 116 48.55 33.00 12.05
C GLU A 116 47.34 32.67 12.95
N ASP A 117 46.18 33.27 12.71
CA ASP A 117 44.93 32.93 13.41
C ASP A 117 44.49 31.49 13.17
N TYR A 118 44.66 30.99 11.94
CA TYR A 118 44.40 29.59 11.62
C TYR A 118 45.35 28.64 12.34
N MET A 119 46.66 28.96 12.40
CA MET A 119 47.62 28.17 13.18
C MET A 119 47.20 28.04 14.64
N ASN A 120 46.75 29.14 15.25
CA ASN A 120 46.35 29.18 16.65
C ASN A 120 45.00 28.46 16.92
N SER A 121 44.21 28.18 15.88
CA SER A 121 42.94 27.45 15.97
C SER A 121 43.07 25.92 15.88
N LEU A 122 44.24 25.43 15.45
CA LEU A 122 44.52 24.00 15.32
C LEU A 122 44.84 23.39 16.69
N SER A 123 44.34 22.18 16.92
CA SER A 123 44.67 21.42 18.14
C SER A 123 46.17 21.07 18.15
N PRO A 124 46.88 21.09 19.30
CA PRO A 124 48.30 20.75 19.38
C PRO A 124 48.66 19.35 18.86
N ASP A 125 47.69 18.43 18.89
CA ASP A 125 47.82 17.05 18.40
C ASP A 125 47.48 16.91 16.90
N ASP A 126 47.16 18.00 16.19
CA ASP A 126 46.86 17.93 14.76
C ASP A 126 48.16 17.62 13.98
N PRO A 127 48.21 16.51 13.22
CA PRO A 127 49.42 16.08 12.51
C PRO A 127 49.93 17.09 11.47
N LEU A 128 49.13 18.08 11.08
CA LEU A 128 49.55 19.12 10.13
C LEU A 128 50.10 20.38 10.81
N ALA A 129 49.90 20.57 12.12
CA ALA A 129 50.23 21.80 12.82
C ALA A 129 51.70 22.23 12.61
N THR A 130 52.64 21.28 12.68
CA THR A 130 54.08 21.54 12.50
C THR A 130 54.42 22.09 11.10
N GLU A 131 53.79 21.55 10.06
CA GLU A 131 54.09 21.96 8.69
C GLU A 131 53.37 23.28 8.33
N VAL A 132 52.18 23.54 8.91
CA VAL A 132 51.54 24.86 8.83
C VAL A 132 52.47 25.94 9.42
N THR A 133 53.06 25.68 10.60
CA THR A 133 54.01 26.60 11.24
C THR A 133 55.26 26.84 10.40
N ARG A 134 55.81 25.78 9.80
CA ARG A 134 56.96 25.89 8.91
C ARG A 134 56.66 26.75 7.68
N LEU A 135 55.48 26.57 7.09
CA LEU A 135 55.07 27.29 5.89
C LEU A 135 54.83 28.78 6.16
N TRP A 136 54.21 29.12 7.28
CA TRP A 136 54.06 30.50 7.72
C TRP A 136 55.42 31.21 7.86
N ALA A 137 56.40 30.54 8.48
CA ALA A 137 57.73 31.10 8.66
C ALA A 137 58.46 31.36 7.33
N LEU A 138 58.32 30.44 6.36
CA LEU A 138 58.88 30.60 5.01
C LEU A 138 58.18 31.71 4.21
N GLN A 139 56.85 31.83 4.34
CA GLN A 139 56.08 32.91 3.72
C GLN A 139 56.53 34.28 4.24
N ARG A 140 56.70 34.39 5.56
CA ARG A 140 57.20 35.59 6.21
C ARG A 140 58.57 35.99 5.68
N ALA A 141 59.50 35.04 5.60
CA ALA A 141 60.85 35.27 5.09
C ALA A 141 60.86 35.74 3.62
N LEU A 142 59.95 35.22 2.78
CA LEU A 142 59.77 35.67 1.40
C LEU A 142 59.24 37.10 1.32
N THR A 143 58.22 37.44 2.12
CA THR A 143 57.67 38.79 2.21
C THR A 143 58.75 39.79 2.65
N GLU A 144 59.54 39.45 3.65
CA GLU A 144 60.67 40.26 4.14
C GLU A 144 61.77 40.43 3.06
N ALA A 145 62.12 39.36 2.32
CA ALA A 145 63.07 39.44 1.22
C ALA A 145 62.56 40.35 0.09
N MET A 146 61.26 40.32 -0.21
CA MET A 146 60.64 41.21 -1.20
C MET A 146 60.64 42.68 -0.76
N ALA A 147 60.40 42.97 0.52
CA ALA A 147 60.58 44.31 1.08
C ALA A 147 62.02 44.80 0.89
N GLY A 148 63.00 43.94 1.16
CA GLY A 148 64.42 44.23 0.96
C GLY A 148 64.77 44.54 -0.50
N ILE A 149 64.17 43.83 -1.45
CA ILE A 149 64.32 44.08 -2.90
C ILE A 149 63.74 45.45 -3.26
N ILE A 150 62.51 45.75 -2.82
CA ILE A 150 61.84 47.04 -3.07
C ILE A 150 62.68 48.20 -2.53
N GLN A 151 63.19 48.08 -1.30
CA GLN A 151 63.97 49.13 -0.64
C GLN A 151 65.31 49.39 -1.35
N ASN A 152 66.03 48.34 -1.75
CA ASN A 152 67.32 48.48 -2.45
C ASN A 152 67.16 48.92 -3.90
N ALA A 153 66.09 48.50 -4.59
CA ALA A 153 65.73 49.02 -5.90
C ALA A 153 65.41 50.52 -5.81
N ASN A 154 64.71 50.96 -4.75
CA ASN A 154 64.40 52.38 -4.53
C ASN A 154 65.65 53.26 -4.32
N ARG A 155 66.71 52.69 -3.75
CA ARG A 155 68.01 53.35 -3.53
C ARG A 155 68.98 53.24 -4.71
N GLY A 156 68.60 52.53 -5.79
CA GLY A 156 69.45 52.30 -6.95
C GLY A 156 70.58 51.27 -6.72
N ASN A 157 70.53 50.48 -5.66
CA ASN A 157 71.57 49.51 -5.28
C ASN A 157 71.40 48.16 -6.00
N TRP A 158 71.54 48.18 -7.33
CA TRP A 158 71.17 47.06 -8.19
C TRP A 158 71.97 45.76 -7.99
N GLY A 159 73.22 45.84 -7.52
CA GLY A 159 74.00 44.64 -7.17
C GLY A 159 73.42 43.88 -5.96
N GLN A 160 72.88 44.62 -4.98
CA GLN A 160 72.21 44.02 -3.82
C GLN A 160 70.85 43.43 -4.20
N VAL A 161 70.12 44.11 -5.10
CA VAL A 161 68.83 43.65 -5.65
C VAL A 161 69.00 42.29 -6.32
N ASP A 162 70.02 42.13 -7.16
CA ASP A 162 70.28 40.86 -7.85
C ASP A 162 70.61 39.71 -6.88
N SER A 163 71.41 39.98 -5.83
CA SER A 163 71.67 39.00 -4.77
C SER A 163 70.42 38.63 -3.99
N LEU A 164 69.54 39.59 -3.70
CA LEU A 164 68.28 39.36 -2.99
C LEU A 164 67.27 38.61 -3.86
N ILE A 165 67.25 38.83 -5.18
CA ILE A 165 66.44 38.04 -6.11
C ILE A 165 66.89 36.58 -6.11
N ARG A 166 68.20 36.31 -6.12
CA ARG A 166 68.71 34.93 -5.99
C ARG A 166 68.32 34.29 -4.66
N HIS A 167 68.38 35.05 -3.56
CA HIS A 167 67.97 34.56 -2.25
C HIS A 167 66.46 34.30 -2.17
N PHE A 168 65.64 35.20 -2.72
CA PHE A 168 64.20 35.03 -2.85
C PHE A 168 63.86 33.78 -3.67
N ASN A 169 64.56 33.54 -4.79
CA ASN A 169 64.40 32.33 -5.60
C ASN A 169 64.74 31.04 -4.83
N ALA A 170 65.69 31.09 -3.89
CA ALA A 170 66.03 29.94 -3.05
C ALA A 170 64.94 29.68 -1.99
N LEU A 171 64.54 30.71 -1.24
CA LEU A 171 63.44 30.62 -0.27
C LEU A 171 62.12 30.18 -0.92
N TYR A 172 61.88 30.64 -2.14
CA TYR A 172 60.70 30.28 -2.90
C TYR A 172 60.66 28.77 -3.16
N ARG A 173 61.80 28.15 -3.45
CA ARG A 173 61.86 26.70 -3.69
C ARG A 173 61.45 25.92 -2.44
N ASP A 174 61.93 26.34 -1.27
CA ASP A 174 61.61 25.68 0.00
C ASP A 174 60.15 25.93 0.41
N TYR A 175 59.66 27.16 0.22
CA TYR A 175 58.26 27.50 0.41
C TYR A 175 57.34 26.69 -0.51
N ASN A 176 57.68 26.58 -1.79
CA ASN A 176 56.90 25.83 -2.77
C ASN A 176 56.82 24.34 -2.41
N ASN A 177 57.88 23.76 -1.86
CA ASN A 177 57.88 22.37 -1.40
C ASN A 177 56.99 22.16 -0.17
N ALA A 178 57.11 23.02 0.85
CA ALA A 178 56.28 22.95 2.06
C ALA A 178 54.80 23.26 1.74
N TYR A 179 54.55 24.21 0.83
CA TYR A 179 53.23 24.56 0.34
C TYR A 179 52.58 23.36 -0.35
N ASN A 180 53.27 22.72 -1.30
CA ASN A 180 52.71 21.56 -2.01
C ASN A 180 52.40 20.39 -1.07
N PHE A 181 53.22 20.17 -0.04
CA PHE A 181 52.96 19.14 0.96
C PHE A 181 51.71 19.47 1.80
N LEU A 182 51.58 20.70 2.28
CA LEU A 182 50.47 21.13 3.11
C LEU A 182 49.16 21.20 2.31
N LEU A 183 49.24 21.72 1.10
CA LEU A 183 48.13 21.81 0.16
C LEU A 183 47.59 20.40 -0.13
N PHE A 184 48.45 19.45 -0.46
CA PHE A 184 48.03 18.06 -0.71
C PHE A 184 47.23 17.46 0.46
N HIS A 185 47.68 17.66 1.70
CA HIS A 185 46.99 17.07 2.86
C HIS A 185 45.73 17.84 3.29
N LEU A 186 45.67 19.16 3.06
CA LEU A 186 44.47 19.96 3.31
C LEU A 186 43.42 19.77 2.21
N GLU A 187 43.84 19.66 0.95
CA GLU A 187 43.01 19.24 -0.17
C GLU A 187 42.47 17.84 0.09
N GLU A 188 43.29 16.88 0.54
CA GLU A 188 42.81 15.53 0.89
C GLU A 188 41.79 15.56 2.05
N ARG A 189 42.00 16.38 3.08
CA ARG A 189 41.00 16.57 4.15
C ARG A 189 39.70 17.19 3.61
N GLN A 190 39.80 18.18 2.74
CA GLN A 190 38.67 18.85 2.10
C GLN A 190 37.94 17.90 1.14
N GLU A 191 38.64 17.07 0.38
CA GLU A 191 38.08 16.06 -0.51
C GLU A 191 37.34 15.01 0.30
N ARG A 192 37.92 14.54 1.42
CA ARG A 192 37.25 13.61 2.34
C ARG A 192 36.05 14.21 3.06
N SER A 193 35.99 15.52 3.29
CA SER A 193 34.80 16.19 3.83
C SER A 193 33.74 16.39 2.75
N ARG A 194 34.13 16.88 1.56
CA ARG A 194 33.31 17.03 0.36
C ARG A 194 32.67 15.70 -0.06
N GLU A 195 33.42 14.60 -0.08
CA GLU A 195 32.86 13.28 -0.39
C GLU A 195 31.83 12.81 0.63
N ARG A 196 32.01 13.14 1.91
CA ARG A 196 31.06 12.80 2.97
C ARG A 196 29.76 13.57 2.79
N ILE A 197 29.88 14.86 2.53
CA ILE A 197 28.74 15.75 2.35
C ILE A 197 28.04 15.49 1.04
N GLN A 198 28.77 15.26 -0.04
CA GLN A 198 28.22 14.89 -1.33
C GLN A 198 27.50 13.56 -1.23
N ARG A 199 28.01 12.55 -0.50
CA ARG A 199 27.25 11.34 -0.20
C ARG A 199 25.98 11.62 0.60
N TYR A 200 26.05 12.42 1.66
CA TYR A 200 24.86 12.75 2.44
C TYR A 200 23.83 13.57 1.67
N LEU A 201 24.25 14.54 0.84
CA LEU A 201 23.41 15.37 -0.01
C LEU A 201 22.80 14.57 -1.16
N THR A 202 23.57 13.70 -1.82
CA THR A 202 23.05 12.82 -2.87
C THR A 202 22.03 11.83 -2.28
N TYR A 203 22.27 11.27 -1.09
CA TYR A 203 21.31 10.38 -0.45
C TYR A 203 20.09 11.11 0.11
N SER A 204 20.27 12.26 0.77
CA SER A 204 19.15 13.04 1.28
C SER A 204 18.32 13.67 0.16
N ALA A 205 18.88 13.89 -1.03
CA ALA A 205 18.14 14.36 -2.19
C ALA A 205 17.43 13.21 -2.90
N LEU A 206 18.10 12.08 -3.18
CA LEU A 206 17.46 11.00 -3.94
C LEU A 206 16.39 10.26 -3.14
N TYR A 207 16.60 9.96 -1.86
CA TYR A 207 15.69 9.04 -1.15
C TYR A 207 14.29 9.62 -0.90
N PRO A 208 14.13 10.89 -0.50
CA PRO A 208 12.81 11.51 -0.41
C PRO A 208 12.12 11.53 -1.77
N TRP A 209 12.80 11.96 -2.83
CA TRP A 209 12.19 12.05 -4.15
C TRP A 209 11.90 10.70 -4.79
N ALA A 210 12.77 9.69 -4.60
CA ALA A 210 12.50 8.33 -5.05
C ALA A 210 11.35 7.69 -4.28
N PHE A 211 11.25 7.96 -2.96
CA PHE A 211 10.17 7.44 -2.14
C PHE A 211 8.85 8.18 -2.39
N VAL A 212 8.88 9.50 -2.62
CA VAL A 212 7.74 10.31 -3.07
C VAL A 212 7.32 9.91 -4.48
N ALA A 213 8.24 9.72 -5.43
CA ALA A 213 7.90 9.30 -6.79
C ALA A 213 7.34 7.88 -6.81
N LEU A 214 7.95 6.93 -6.11
CA LEU A 214 7.44 5.57 -6.03
C LEU A 214 6.08 5.52 -5.31
N SER A 215 5.92 6.25 -4.22
CA SER A 215 4.64 6.34 -3.52
C SER A 215 3.58 7.06 -4.36
N THR A 216 3.93 8.13 -5.08
CA THR A 216 2.99 8.85 -5.96
C THR A 216 2.62 8.01 -7.16
N ILE A 217 3.55 7.30 -7.79
CA ILE A 217 3.25 6.38 -8.89
C ILE A 217 2.38 5.22 -8.40
N LEU A 218 2.67 4.68 -7.22
CA LEU A 218 1.84 3.64 -6.62
C LEU A 218 0.46 4.18 -6.27
N VAL A 219 0.34 5.36 -5.66
CA VAL A 219 -0.93 5.96 -5.25
C VAL A 219 -1.75 6.40 -6.46
N LEU A 220 -1.15 7.03 -7.46
CA LEU A 220 -1.81 7.49 -8.67
C LEU A 220 -2.21 6.28 -9.54
N GLY A 221 -1.27 5.35 -9.79
CA GLY A 221 -1.57 4.11 -10.50
C GLY A 221 -2.68 3.31 -9.81
N PHE A 222 -2.69 3.29 -8.47
CA PHE A 222 -3.72 2.64 -7.68
C PHE A 222 -5.04 3.40 -7.63
N ALA A 223 -5.02 4.73 -7.59
CA ALA A 223 -6.21 5.58 -7.62
C ALA A 223 -6.87 5.52 -9.00
N THR A 224 -6.10 5.63 -10.08
CA THR A 224 -6.60 5.47 -11.45
C THR A 224 -7.10 4.05 -11.68
N PHE A 225 -6.42 3.03 -11.14
CA PHE A 225 -6.91 1.66 -11.14
C PHE A 225 -8.21 1.51 -10.36
N LEU A 226 -8.35 2.11 -9.17
CA LEU A 226 -9.59 2.08 -8.39
C LEU A 226 -10.73 2.80 -9.11
N ILE A 227 -10.49 4.00 -9.63
CA ILE A 227 -11.50 4.82 -10.30
C ILE A 227 -11.98 4.13 -11.58
N ARG A 228 -11.06 3.65 -12.44
CA ARG A 228 -11.45 2.90 -13.65
C ARG A 228 -12.13 1.58 -13.31
N ARG A 229 -11.79 0.96 -12.18
CA ARG A 229 -12.37 -0.33 -11.77
C ARG A 229 -13.70 -0.20 -11.05
N LEU A 230 -13.97 0.93 -10.40
CA LEU A 230 -15.19 1.13 -9.60
C LEU A 230 -16.17 2.12 -10.23
N VAL A 231 -15.70 3.23 -10.80
CA VAL A 231 -16.57 4.33 -11.25
C VAL A 231 -17.07 4.12 -12.68
N SER A 232 -16.18 3.84 -13.65
CA SER A 232 -16.59 3.70 -15.06
C SER A 232 -17.67 2.63 -15.30
N PRO A 233 -17.64 1.45 -14.63
CA PRO A 233 -18.71 0.47 -14.76
C PRO A 233 -20.05 0.97 -14.21
N ILE A 234 -20.03 1.74 -13.11
CA ILE A 234 -21.25 2.26 -12.48
C ILE A 234 -21.86 3.39 -13.32
N GLU A 235 -21.04 4.28 -13.85
CA GLU A 235 -21.49 5.38 -14.72
C GLU A 235 -22.07 4.85 -16.03
N TYR A 236 -21.40 3.87 -16.65
CA TYR A 236 -21.92 3.15 -17.81
C TYR A 236 -23.27 2.49 -17.51
N MET A 237 -23.43 1.90 -16.32
CA MET A 237 -24.68 1.27 -15.90
C MET A 237 -25.79 2.28 -15.56
N ALA A 238 -25.48 3.41 -14.94
CA ALA A 238 -26.46 4.44 -14.62
C ALA A 238 -27.05 5.06 -15.90
N GLN A 239 -26.20 5.36 -16.89
CA GLN A 239 -26.63 5.91 -18.18
C GLN A 239 -27.52 4.94 -18.96
N GLY A 240 -27.20 3.64 -18.96
CA GLY A 240 -28.06 2.66 -19.63
C GLY A 240 -29.36 2.33 -18.88
N MET A 241 -29.37 2.46 -17.54
CA MET A 241 -30.60 2.28 -16.74
C MET A 241 -31.60 3.41 -16.98
N LEU A 242 -31.12 4.66 -17.08
CA LEU A 242 -31.95 5.82 -17.42
C LEU A 242 -32.56 5.68 -18.83
N ARG A 243 -31.78 5.27 -19.83
CA ARG A 243 -32.28 5.02 -21.20
C ARG A 243 -33.41 3.99 -21.26
N PHE A 244 -33.33 2.93 -20.47
CA PHE A 244 -34.39 1.91 -20.38
C PHE A 244 -35.65 2.43 -19.68
N ALA A 245 -35.49 3.25 -18.63
CA ALA A 245 -36.62 3.84 -17.90
C ALA A 245 -37.35 4.93 -18.71
N GLU A 246 -36.65 5.63 -19.60
CA GLU A 246 -37.18 6.65 -20.53
C GLU A 246 -37.93 6.05 -21.74
N GLY A 247 -38.05 4.71 -21.83
CA GLY A 247 -38.92 4.02 -22.78
C GLY A 247 -38.22 3.12 -23.79
N ASP A 248 -36.88 3.12 -23.85
CA ASP A 248 -36.12 2.18 -24.68
C ASP A 248 -36.00 0.81 -23.99
N LEU A 249 -37.12 0.08 -23.95
CA LEU A 249 -37.19 -1.26 -23.35
C LEU A 249 -36.28 -2.30 -24.06
N SER A 250 -35.72 -1.97 -25.23
CA SER A 250 -34.82 -2.85 -25.97
C SER A 250 -33.36 -2.75 -25.51
N PHE A 251 -33.01 -1.72 -24.75
CA PHE A 251 -31.65 -1.46 -24.30
C PHE A 251 -31.11 -2.61 -23.43
N ARG A 252 -29.88 -3.05 -23.71
CA ARG A 252 -29.14 -4.04 -22.93
C ARG A 252 -27.69 -3.61 -22.76
N PHE A 253 -27.15 -3.83 -21.58
CA PHE A 253 -25.71 -3.75 -21.37
C PHE A 253 -25.00 -4.93 -22.08
N PRO A 254 -23.83 -4.73 -22.68
CA PRO A 254 -22.97 -5.81 -23.14
C PRO A 254 -22.63 -6.74 -21.97
N ASP A 255 -22.47 -8.04 -22.24
CA ASP A 255 -22.07 -9.00 -21.21
C ASP A 255 -20.70 -8.58 -20.65
N PRO A 256 -20.59 -8.27 -19.35
CA PRO A 256 -19.33 -7.81 -18.75
C PRO A 256 -18.23 -8.88 -18.69
N GLY A 257 -18.49 -10.09 -19.18
CA GLY A 257 -17.55 -11.21 -19.23
C GLY A 257 -17.27 -11.79 -17.84
N ASP A 258 -16.04 -12.28 -17.62
CA ASP A 258 -15.60 -13.00 -16.40
C ASP A 258 -15.41 -12.11 -15.14
N ARG A 259 -15.88 -10.85 -15.16
CA ARG A 259 -15.83 -9.99 -13.97
C ARG A 259 -16.96 -10.34 -13.00
N ASP A 260 -16.59 -10.92 -11.86
CA ASP A 260 -17.48 -11.29 -10.75
C ASP A 260 -17.50 -10.21 -9.65
N ASP A 261 -17.93 -9.00 -10.02
CA ASP A 261 -18.15 -7.88 -9.10
C ASP A 261 -19.62 -7.45 -9.06
N GLU A 262 -19.98 -6.65 -8.05
CA GLU A 262 -21.36 -6.22 -7.83
C GLU A 262 -21.93 -5.43 -9.02
N VAL A 263 -21.08 -4.77 -9.79
CA VAL A 263 -21.50 -3.98 -10.96
C VAL A 263 -21.84 -4.88 -12.14
N SER A 264 -21.03 -5.89 -12.41
CA SER A 264 -21.30 -6.90 -13.44
C SER A 264 -22.53 -7.76 -13.09
N TYR A 265 -22.75 -7.97 -11.79
CA TYR A 265 -23.96 -8.59 -11.27
C TYR A 265 -25.19 -7.70 -11.50
N LEU A 266 -25.10 -6.40 -11.24
CA LEU A 266 -26.19 -5.45 -11.47
C LEU A 266 -26.51 -5.25 -12.95
N MET A 267 -25.51 -5.23 -13.85
CA MET A 267 -25.73 -5.16 -15.30
C MET A 267 -26.46 -6.40 -15.81
N ARG A 268 -26.08 -7.60 -15.35
CA ARG A 268 -26.74 -8.86 -15.71
C ARG A 268 -28.13 -8.98 -15.10
N ALA A 269 -28.31 -8.57 -13.83
CA ALA A 269 -29.62 -8.52 -13.18
C ALA A 269 -30.56 -7.51 -13.85
N PHE A 270 -30.03 -6.37 -14.29
CA PHE A 270 -30.78 -5.36 -15.03
C PHE A 270 -31.14 -5.85 -16.43
N ASN A 271 -30.21 -6.46 -17.18
CA ASN A 271 -30.52 -7.05 -18.49
C ASN A 271 -31.58 -8.16 -18.39
N ALA A 272 -31.52 -8.98 -17.33
CA ALA A 272 -32.51 -10.00 -17.05
C ALA A 272 -33.88 -9.41 -16.67
N MET A 273 -33.89 -8.33 -15.87
CA MET A 273 -35.11 -7.56 -15.54
C MET A 273 -35.71 -6.94 -16.81
N ALA A 274 -34.88 -6.26 -17.60
CA ALA A 274 -35.23 -5.61 -18.84
C ALA A 274 -35.84 -6.59 -19.86
N GLN A 275 -35.21 -7.77 -19.99
CA GLN A 275 -35.69 -8.86 -20.81
C GLN A 275 -36.99 -9.46 -20.27
N SER A 276 -37.13 -9.64 -18.95
CA SER A 276 -38.37 -10.14 -18.35
C SER A 276 -39.55 -9.18 -18.47
N ILE A 277 -39.34 -7.87 -18.44
CA ILE A 277 -40.40 -6.85 -18.57
C ILE A 277 -40.87 -6.77 -20.02
N GLN A 278 -39.94 -6.74 -20.97
CA GLN A 278 -40.26 -6.66 -22.40
C GLN A 278 -40.91 -7.97 -22.90
N GLU A 279 -40.47 -9.12 -22.38
CA GLU A 279 -41.09 -10.42 -22.66
C GLU A 279 -42.43 -10.61 -21.92
N ALA A 280 -42.65 -9.99 -20.76
CA ALA A 280 -43.91 -10.04 -20.03
C ALA A 280 -44.99 -9.19 -20.70
N GLN A 281 -44.66 -8.00 -21.19
CA GLN A 281 -45.62 -7.15 -21.92
C GLN A 281 -46.06 -7.80 -23.24
N TYR A 282 -45.11 -8.27 -24.06
CA TYR A 282 -45.45 -8.84 -25.36
C TYR A 282 -46.16 -10.21 -25.26
N ARG A 283 -45.93 -10.99 -24.20
CA ARG A 283 -46.63 -12.28 -23.98
C ARG A 283 -47.99 -12.15 -23.32
N LEU A 284 -48.23 -11.15 -22.46
CA LEU A 284 -49.50 -11.06 -21.74
C LEU A 284 -50.68 -10.78 -22.67
N GLU A 285 -50.47 -9.96 -23.69
CA GLU A 285 -51.59 -9.44 -24.50
C GLU A 285 -52.11 -10.45 -25.52
N HIS A 286 -51.25 -11.35 -26.04
CA HIS A 286 -51.65 -12.27 -27.11
C HIS A 286 -51.74 -13.76 -26.68
N GLN A 287 -51.45 -14.10 -25.41
CA GLN A 287 -51.57 -15.48 -24.88
C GLN A 287 -52.72 -15.70 -23.90
N VAL A 288 -53.40 -14.68 -23.38
CA VAL A 288 -54.38 -14.86 -22.29
C VAL A 288 -55.63 -15.64 -22.73
N GLU A 289 -56.08 -15.50 -23.98
CA GLU A 289 -57.30 -16.17 -24.48
C GLU A 289 -57.06 -17.59 -25.02
N GLU A 290 -55.97 -17.88 -25.74
CA GLU A 290 -55.69 -19.27 -26.18
C GLU A 290 -54.95 -20.12 -25.14
N ARG A 291 -54.17 -19.52 -24.20
CA ARG A 291 -53.51 -20.32 -23.15
C ARG A 291 -54.38 -20.69 -21.99
N THR A 292 -55.54 -20.08 -21.72
CA THR A 292 -56.31 -20.41 -20.51
C THR A 292 -56.80 -21.87 -20.52
N PHE A 293 -57.11 -22.42 -21.69
CA PHE A 293 -57.47 -23.83 -21.84
C PHE A 293 -56.26 -24.79 -21.81
N ASP A 294 -55.14 -24.39 -22.42
CA ASP A 294 -53.90 -25.18 -22.47
C ASP A 294 -53.07 -25.08 -21.15
N LEU A 295 -53.26 -23.99 -20.38
CA LEU A 295 -52.73 -23.75 -19.03
C LEU A 295 -53.37 -24.71 -18.04
N GLN A 296 -54.67 -24.98 -18.12
CA GLN A 296 -55.31 -25.91 -17.19
C GLN A 296 -54.66 -27.31 -17.30
N ARG A 297 -54.36 -27.74 -18.54
CA ARG A 297 -53.74 -29.04 -18.84
C ARG A 297 -52.24 -29.07 -18.52
N ARG A 298 -51.50 -27.98 -18.79
CA ARG A 298 -50.09 -27.80 -18.38
C ARG A 298 -49.91 -27.56 -16.88
N MET A 299 -50.90 -26.99 -16.18
CA MET A 299 -50.83 -26.71 -14.74
C MET A 299 -50.83 -28.02 -13.94
N THR A 300 -51.60 -29.04 -14.37
CA THR A 300 -51.56 -30.38 -13.77
C THR A 300 -50.21 -31.09 -13.99
N GLN A 301 -49.60 -30.91 -15.18
CA GLN A 301 -48.27 -31.46 -15.50
C GLN A 301 -47.13 -30.72 -14.76
N ILE A 302 -47.19 -29.38 -14.66
CA ILE A 302 -46.22 -28.54 -13.94
C ILE A 302 -46.34 -28.73 -12.42
N GLN A 303 -47.55 -28.85 -11.87
CA GLN A 303 -47.73 -29.18 -10.43
C GLN A 303 -47.09 -30.52 -10.10
N THR A 304 -47.24 -31.53 -10.97
CA THR A 304 -46.63 -32.84 -10.79
C THR A 304 -45.10 -32.78 -10.84
N ALA A 305 -44.51 -32.03 -11.78
CA ALA A 305 -43.07 -31.79 -11.85
C ALA A 305 -42.54 -30.92 -10.70
N ALA A 306 -43.34 -29.96 -10.21
CA ALA A 306 -43.00 -29.07 -9.10
C ALA A 306 -43.08 -29.77 -7.73
N ASP A 307 -43.94 -30.78 -7.56
CA ASP A 307 -43.97 -31.61 -6.36
C ASP A 307 -42.74 -32.53 -6.29
N ILE A 308 -42.34 -33.14 -7.42
CA ILE A 308 -41.11 -33.93 -7.53
C ILE A 308 -39.89 -33.02 -7.32
N GLY A 309 -39.84 -31.84 -7.95
CA GLY A 309 -38.78 -30.85 -7.74
C GLY A 309 -38.66 -30.36 -6.29
N ARG A 310 -39.77 -30.25 -5.55
CA ARG A 310 -39.76 -29.90 -4.12
C ARG A 310 -39.20 -31.02 -3.24
N LEU A 311 -39.60 -32.27 -3.49
CA LEU A 311 -39.04 -33.45 -2.79
C LEU A 311 -37.54 -33.62 -3.04
N VAL A 312 -37.09 -33.28 -4.24
CA VAL A 312 -35.70 -33.39 -4.69
C VAL A 312 -34.77 -32.35 -4.04
N THR A 313 -35.28 -31.18 -3.68
CA THR A 313 -34.48 -30.10 -3.02
C THR A 313 -34.37 -30.22 -1.50
N SER A 314 -35.19 -31.04 -0.84
CA SER A 314 -35.18 -31.16 0.63
C SER A 314 -34.22 -32.22 1.17
N ILE A 315 -33.72 -33.12 0.33
CA ILE A 315 -32.95 -34.29 0.74
C ILE A 315 -31.47 -34.01 0.46
N ARG A 316 -30.66 -34.06 1.52
CA ARG A 316 -29.20 -33.81 1.43
C ARG A 316 -28.39 -35.06 1.10
N ASP A 317 -28.98 -36.23 1.28
CA ASP A 317 -28.37 -37.52 0.98
C ASP A 317 -28.73 -37.97 -0.43
N LEU A 318 -27.71 -38.23 -1.26
CA LEU A 318 -27.88 -38.61 -2.66
C LEU A 318 -28.65 -39.94 -2.78
N ASP A 319 -28.41 -40.90 -1.90
CA ASP A 319 -29.03 -42.22 -2.01
C ASP A 319 -30.51 -42.17 -1.61
N GLU A 320 -30.84 -41.42 -0.56
CA GLU A 320 -32.23 -41.17 -0.15
C GLU A 320 -33.00 -40.39 -1.24
N LEU A 321 -32.34 -39.44 -1.89
CA LEU A 321 -32.92 -38.67 -2.99
C LEU A 321 -33.29 -39.58 -4.17
N LEU A 322 -32.36 -40.43 -4.60
CA LEU A 322 -32.57 -41.32 -5.75
C LEU A 322 -33.67 -42.33 -5.46
N GLU A 323 -33.67 -42.94 -4.27
CA GLU A 323 -34.66 -43.95 -3.89
C GLU A 323 -36.09 -43.39 -3.83
N ARG A 324 -36.27 -42.23 -3.20
CA ARG A 324 -37.60 -41.59 -3.16
C ARG A 324 -38.06 -41.18 -4.55
N THR A 325 -37.15 -40.71 -5.40
CA THR A 325 -37.50 -40.26 -6.74
C THR A 325 -37.99 -41.39 -7.63
N VAL A 326 -37.27 -42.52 -7.69
CA VAL A 326 -37.70 -43.67 -8.52
C VAL A 326 -39.04 -44.24 -8.05
N ARG A 327 -39.29 -44.24 -6.73
CA ARG A 327 -40.55 -44.70 -6.14
C ARG A 327 -41.73 -43.80 -6.54
N LEU A 328 -41.56 -42.48 -6.41
CA LEU A 328 -42.60 -41.50 -6.78
C LEU A 328 -42.94 -41.53 -8.27
N ILE A 329 -41.94 -41.70 -9.13
CA ILE A 329 -42.16 -41.82 -10.58
C ILE A 329 -42.96 -43.08 -10.89
N ALA A 330 -42.60 -44.22 -10.29
CA ALA A 330 -43.31 -45.48 -10.49
C ALA A 330 -44.77 -45.40 -9.99
N GLU A 331 -44.99 -44.90 -8.77
CA GLU A 331 -46.32 -44.85 -8.13
C GLU A 331 -47.27 -43.86 -8.82
N ARG A 332 -46.79 -42.68 -9.21
CA ARG A 332 -47.66 -41.61 -9.72
C ARG A 332 -48.01 -41.77 -11.19
N PHE A 333 -47.17 -42.46 -11.95
CA PHE A 333 -47.36 -42.68 -13.39
C PHE A 333 -47.67 -44.15 -13.75
N GLY A 334 -47.68 -45.05 -12.76
CA GLY A 334 -48.07 -46.46 -12.96
C GLY A 334 -47.05 -47.29 -13.73
N TYR A 335 -45.77 -46.93 -13.72
CA TYR A 335 -44.73 -47.66 -14.45
C TYR A 335 -44.30 -48.94 -13.73
N TYR A 336 -44.06 -50.00 -14.51
CA TYR A 336 -43.66 -51.31 -14.01
C TYR A 336 -42.30 -51.29 -13.30
N HIS A 337 -41.32 -50.60 -13.88
CA HIS A 337 -39.98 -50.45 -13.30
C HIS A 337 -39.40 -49.09 -13.62
N VAL A 338 -38.75 -48.48 -12.63
CA VAL A 338 -37.96 -47.26 -12.77
C VAL A 338 -36.62 -47.48 -12.08
N GLY A 339 -35.53 -47.23 -12.80
CA GLY A 339 -34.17 -47.35 -12.32
C GLY A 339 -33.38 -46.07 -12.58
N VAL A 340 -32.46 -45.73 -11.67
CA VAL A 340 -31.47 -44.66 -11.91
C VAL A 340 -30.09 -45.28 -11.90
N PHE A 341 -29.39 -45.10 -13.00
CA PHE A 341 -28.01 -45.50 -13.19
C PHE A 341 -27.10 -44.27 -13.12
N LEU A 342 -25.97 -44.34 -12.43
CA LEU A 342 -24.97 -43.25 -12.39
C LEU A 342 -23.65 -43.70 -13.02
N VAL A 343 -22.99 -42.77 -13.70
CA VAL A 343 -21.68 -42.98 -14.30
C VAL A 343 -20.63 -43.05 -13.19
N ASP A 344 -19.76 -44.06 -13.28
CA ASP A 344 -18.67 -44.24 -12.33
C ASP A 344 -17.58 -43.17 -12.50
N GLN A 345 -16.58 -43.15 -11.60
CA GLN A 345 -15.50 -42.15 -11.67
C GLN A 345 -14.58 -42.34 -12.89
N THR A 346 -14.58 -43.53 -13.51
CA THR A 346 -13.74 -43.82 -14.67
C THR A 346 -14.40 -43.46 -16.00
N GLY A 347 -15.73 -43.28 -16.02
CA GLY A 347 -16.51 -42.97 -17.22
C GLY A 347 -16.68 -44.16 -18.17
N LEU A 348 -16.29 -45.37 -17.74
CA LEU A 348 -16.36 -46.59 -18.54
C LEU A 348 -17.60 -47.43 -18.20
N TRP A 349 -18.13 -47.27 -16.99
CA TRP A 349 -19.24 -48.06 -16.47
C TRP A 349 -20.37 -47.17 -15.98
N ILE A 350 -21.59 -47.69 -16.09
CA ILE A 350 -22.78 -47.08 -15.49
C ILE A 350 -23.42 -48.09 -14.53
N GLU A 351 -23.66 -47.67 -13.30
CA GLU A 351 -24.07 -48.54 -12.19
C GLU A 351 -25.48 -48.20 -11.73
N LEU A 352 -26.32 -49.22 -11.50
CA LEU A 352 -27.64 -49.00 -10.91
C LEU A 352 -27.47 -48.51 -9.46
N ARG A 353 -28.08 -47.35 -9.14
CA ARG A 353 -28.00 -46.71 -7.82
C ARG A 353 -29.34 -46.64 -7.09
N ALA A 354 -30.45 -46.68 -7.82
CA ALA A 354 -31.80 -46.79 -7.23
C ALA A 354 -32.75 -47.52 -8.17
N ALA A 355 -33.73 -48.24 -7.62
CA ALA A 355 -34.76 -48.93 -8.39
C ALA A 355 -36.09 -49.01 -7.62
N SER A 356 -37.23 -48.87 -8.32
CA SER A 356 -38.57 -48.87 -7.70
C SER A 356 -39.13 -50.28 -7.46
N SER A 357 -39.06 -51.15 -8.47
CA SER A 357 -39.61 -52.51 -8.44
C SER A 357 -38.80 -53.45 -7.55
N GLU A 358 -39.41 -54.52 -7.04
CA GLU A 358 -38.74 -55.57 -6.27
C GLU A 358 -37.61 -56.26 -7.07
N SER A 359 -37.86 -56.62 -8.33
CA SER A 359 -36.85 -57.16 -9.25
C SER A 359 -35.65 -56.22 -9.42
N GLY A 360 -35.92 -54.93 -9.61
CA GLY A 360 -34.91 -53.87 -9.67
C GLY A 360 -34.07 -53.72 -8.40
N ARG A 361 -34.69 -53.86 -7.22
CA ARG A 361 -33.96 -53.84 -5.94
C ARG A 361 -33.06 -55.06 -5.76
N GLN A 362 -33.44 -56.22 -6.31
CA GLN A 362 -32.54 -57.39 -6.36
C GLN A 362 -31.32 -57.12 -7.28
N LEU A 363 -31.53 -56.49 -8.44
CA LEU A 363 -30.45 -56.08 -9.34
C LEU A 363 -29.51 -55.03 -8.71
N LEU A 364 -30.06 -54.10 -7.91
CA LEU A 364 -29.29 -53.11 -7.15
C LEU A 364 -28.39 -53.80 -6.10
N LYS A 365 -28.91 -54.78 -5.36
CA LYS A 365 -28.14 -55.57 -4.37
C LYS A 365 -27.02 -56.41 -5.02
N ARG A 366 -27.22 -56.84 -6.27
CA ARG A 366 -26.20 -57.55 -7.07
C ARG A 366 -25.17 -56.60 -7.69
N GLY A 367 -25.34 -55.28 -7.55
CA GLY A 367 -24.42 -54.28 -8.08
C GLY A 367 -24.38 -54.25 -9.60
N LEU A 368 -25.54 -54.26 -10.27
CA LEU A 368 -25.60 -54.24 -11.74
C LEU A 368 -24.80 -53.06 -12.32
N ARG A 369 -23.81 -53.38 -13.16
CA ARG A 369 -23.03 -52.42 -13.95
C ARG A 369 -23.11 -52.76 -15.41
N LEU A 370 -23.26 -51.74 -16.25
CA LEU A 370 -23.31 -51.86 -17.71
C LEU A 370 -22.16 -51.07 -18.32
N ARG A 371 -21.57 -51.63 -19.38
CA ARG A 371 -20.47 -50.95 -20.06
C ARG A 371 -21.02 -49.90 -21.02
N ILE A 372 -20.56 -48.66 -20.85
CA ILE A 372 -21.09 -47.51 -21.59
C ILE A 372 -20.86 -47.71 -23.10
N GLY A 373 -21.95 -47.63 -23.87
CA GLY A 373 -21.99 -47.78 -25.32
C GLY A 373 -21.96 -49.20 -25.87
N GLN A 374 -21.68 -50.22 -25.05
CA GLN A 374 -21.55 -51.60 -25.51
C GLN A 374 -22.71 -52.49 -25.06
N GLU A 375 -23.36 -52.16 -23.94
CA GLU A 375 -24.36 -53.03 -23.33
C GLU A 375 -25.68 -52.30 -23.04
N GLY A 376 -26.75 -52.79 -23.67
CA GLY A 376 -28.12 -52.36 -23.42
C GLY A 376 -28.45 -50.93 -23.87
N ILE A 377 -29.73 -50.59 -23.78
CA ILE A 377 -30.23 -49.25 -24.14
C ILE A 377 -29.68 -48.20 -23.18
N VAL A 378 -29.62 -48.51 -21.87
CA VAL A 378 -29.01 -47.66 -20.84
C VAL A 378 -27.55 -47.30 -21.15
N GLY A 379 -26.73 -48.29 -21.54
CA GLY A 379 -25.34 -48.03 -21.91
C GLY A 379 -25.21 -47.18 -23.17
N LEU A 380 -26.08 -47.37 -24.17
CA LEU A 380 -26.11 -46.56 -25.38
C LEU A 380 -26.47 -45.09 -25.09
N VAL A 381 -27.48 -44.86 -24.24
CA VAL A 381 -27.89 -43.51 -23.82
C VAL A 381 -26.80 -42.84 -23.00
N ALA A 382 -26.12 -43.58 -22.11
CA ALA A 382 -24.99 -43.06 -21.35
C ALA A 382 -23.81 -42.60 -22.24
N ARG A 383 -23.60 -43.24 -23.41
CA ARG A 383 -22.55 -42.84 -24.36
C ARG A 383 -22.98 -41.65 -25.22
N THR A 384 -24.20 -41.70 -25.74
CA THR A 384 -24.67 -40.74 -26.74
C THR A 384 -25.24 -39.47 -26.13
N GLY A 385 -25.72 -39.53 -24.89
CA GLY A 385 -26.42 -38.40 -24.25
C GLY A 385 -27.76 -38.07 -24.90
N HIS A 386 -28.28 -38.96 -25.75
CA HIS A 386 -29.55 -38.79 -26.44
C HIS A 386 -30.59 -39.76 -25.88
N PRO A 387 -31.82 -39.30 -25.57
CA PRO A 387 -32.86 -40.16 -25.07
C PRO A 387 -33.23 -41.22 -26.13
N LYS A 388 -33.48 -42.45 -25.67
CA LYS A 388 -33.92 -43.54 -26.52
C LYS A 388 -35.22 -44.10 -25.95
N VAL A 389 -36.27 -44.08 -26.77
CA VAL A 389 -37.59 -44.61 -26.44
C VAL A 389 -37.87 -45.76 -27.38
N VAL A 390 -38.15 -46.93 -26.81
CA VAL A 390 -38.37 -48.18 -27.52
C VAL A 390 -39.78 -48.64 -27.19
N LEU A 391 -40.65 -48.57 -28.19
CA LEU A 391 -42.08 -48.84 -28.02
C LEU A 391 -42.39 -50.35 -28.02
N ASP A 392 -41.58 -51.19 -28.66
CA ASP A 392 -41.59 -52.65 -28.44
C ASP A 392 -40.14 -53.17 -28.39
N VAL A 393 -39.71 -53.69 -27.24
CA VAL A 393 -38.34 -54.16 -27.03
C VAL A 393 -38.01 -55.43 -27.81
N ALA A 394 -39.01 -56.23 -28.22
CA ALA A 394 -38.79 -57.43 -29.01
C ALA A 394 -38.23 -57.12 -30.41
N ALA A 395 -38.40 -55.89 -30.89
CA ALA A 395 -37.95 -55.41 -32.19
C ALA A 395 -36.66 -54.55 -32.13
N GLU A 396 -36.09 -54.31 -30.94
CA GLU A 396 -34.95 -53.40 -30.77
C GLU A 396 -33.62 -54.18 -30.60
N PRO A 397 -32.66 -54.04 -31.54
CA PRO A 397 -31.36 -54.73 -31.45
C PRO A 397 -30.50 -54.31 -30.26
N ALA A 398 -30.68 -53.09 -29.75
CA ALA A 398 -29.93 -52.59 -28.60
C ALA A 398 -30.50 -53.06 -27.24
N TYR A 399 -31.65 -53.74 -27.23
CA TYR A 399 -32.26 -54.24 -26.01
C TYR A 399 -31.46 -55.42 -25.43
N LYS A 400 -31.12 -55.32 -24.14
CA LYS A 400 -30.45 -56.39 -23.39
C LYS A 400 -31.48 -57.06 -22.50
N PHE A 401 -31.81 -58.31 -22.79
CA PHE A 401 -32.73 -59.09 -21.95
C PHE A 401 -32.12 -59.33 -20.56
N ILE A 402 -32.84 -58.93 -19.52
CA ILE A 402 -32.49 -59.17 -18.12
C ILE A 402 -33.60 -60.03 -17.53
N SER A 403 -33.26 -61.23 -17.04
CA SER A 403 -34.21 -62.24 -16.57
C SER A 403 -35.20 -61.72 -15.52
N GLU A 404 -34.73 -60.87 -14.62
CA GLU A 404 -35.47 -60.27 -13.52
C GLU A 404 -36.49 -59.21 -13.99
N LEU A 405 -36.32 -58.67 -15.20
CA LEU A 405 -37.20 -57.70 -15.86
C LEU A 405 -37.81 -58.29 -17.15
N SER A 406 -38.13 -59.58 -17.13
CA SER A 406 -38.59 -60.34 -18.30
C SER A 406 -39.97 -59.93 -18.83
N LEU A 407 -40.74 -59.16 -18.07
CA LEU A 407 -42.05 -58.65 -18.48
C LEU A 407 -41.98 -57.36 -19.29
N THR A 408 -40.80 -56.78 -19.46
CA THR A 408 -40.63 -55.52 -20.19
C THR A 408 -41.00 -55.67 -21.66
N ARG A 409 -41.96 -54.85 -22.10
CA ARG A 409 -42.42 -54.76 -23.49
C ARG A 409 -42.07 -53.43 -24.13
N SER A 410 -41.90 -52.36 -23.36
CA SER A 410 -41.38 -51.08 -23.85
C SER A 410 -40.44 -50.45 -22.83
N GLU A 411 -39.43 -49.71 -23.30
CA GLU A 411 -38.39 -49.08 -22.46
C GLU A 411 -38.12 -47.62 -22.88
N MET A 412 -37.99 -46.72 -21.91
CA MET A 412 -37.59 -45.34 -22.07
C MET A 412 -36.36 -45.07 -21.22
N ALA A 413 -35.23 -44.82 -21.88
CA ALA A 413 -33.98 -44.44 -21.24
C ALA A 413 -33.67 -42.97 -21.54
N LEU A 414 -33.53 -42.18 -20.48
CA LEU A 414 -33.31 -40.74 -20.53
C LEU A 414 -31.97 -40.38 -19.86
N PRO A 415 -31.10 -39.58 -20.51
CA PRO A 415 -29.84 -39.19 -19.92
C PRO A 415 -30.06 -38.21 -18.76
N LEU A 416 -29.42 -38.47 -17.62
CA LEU A 416 -29.28 -37.52 -16.53
C LEU A 416 -28.05 -36.67 -16.82
N ARG A 417 -28.24 -35.48 -17.39
CA ARG A 417 -27.14 -34.62 -17.84
C ARG A 417 -27.21 -33.23 -17.22
N VAL A 418 -26.04 -32.66 -16.97
CA VAL A 418 -25.88 -31.26 -16.57
C VAL A 418 -24.82 -30.64 -17.48
N GLY A 419 -25.23 -29.67 -18.30
CA GLY A 419 -24.42 -29.19 -19.43
C GLY A 419 -24.12 -30.34 -20.40
N ASP A 420 -22.85 -30.49 -20.77
CA ASP A 420 -22.35 -31.56 -21.65
C ASP A 420 -21.99 -32.86 -20.90
N ARG A 421 -22.11 -32.86 -19.56
CA ARG A 421 -21.71 -33.99 -18.72
C ARG A 421 -22.89 -34.90 -18.44
N ILE A 422 -22.75 -36.17 -18.81
CA ILE A 422 -23.71 -37.23 -18.49
C ILE A 422 -23.36 -37.77 -17.10
N LEU A 423 -24.25 -37.56 -16.14
CA LEU A 423 -24.12 -38.03 -14.76
C LEU A 423 -24.68 -39.44 -14.59
N GLY A 424 -25.61 -39.82 -15.47
CA GLY A 424 -26.34 -41.08 -15.35
C GLY A 424 -27.43 -41.24 -16.39
N VAL A 425 -28.31 -42.22 -16.18
CA VAL A 425 -29.48 -42.50 -17.01
C VAL A 425 -30.65 -42.87 -16.11
N LEU A 426 -31.81 -42.26 -16.36
CA LEU A 426 -33.10 -42.66 -15.82
C LEU A 426 -33.71 -43.66 -16.79
N ASP A 427 -33.91 -44.88 -16.32
CA ASP A 427 -34.49 -45.99 -17.07
C ASP A 427 -35.92 -46.25 -16.58
N ILE A 428 -36.88 -46.35 -17.50
CA ILE A 428 -38.29 -46.55 -17.23
C ILE A 428 -38.82 -47.65 -18.14
N GLN A 429 -39.45 -48.68 -17.58
CA GLN A 429 -39.92 -49.84 -18.31
C GLN A 429 -41.41 -50.09 -18.06
N SER A 430 -42.10 -50.62 -19.07
CA SER A 430 -43.52 -50.99 -19.01
C SER A 430 -43.75 -52.41 -19.54
N THR A 431 -44.78 -53.08 -19.02
CA THR A 431 -45.22 -54.41 -19.50
C THR A 431 -46.12 -54.35 -20.73
N GLU A 432 -46.54 -53.15 -21.14
CA GLU A 432 -47.34 -52.95 -22.36
C GLU A 432 -46.46 -52.42 -23.51
N PRO A 433 -46.63 -52.92 -24.75
CA PRO A 433 -46.02 -52.30 -25.91
C PRO A 433 -46.69 -50.94 -26.19
N HIS A 434 -45.92 -49.99 -26.71
CA HIS A 434 -46.35 -48.62 -27.01
C HIS A 434 -46.86 -47.81 -25.80
N ALA A 435 -46.42 -48.14 -24.59
CA ALA A 435 -46.89 -47.49 -23.37
C ALA A 435 -46.51 -46.01 -23.22
N PHE A 436 -45.50 -45.52 -23.97
CA PHE A 436 -44.99 -44.16 -23.80
C PHE A 436 -45.51 -43.21 -24.87
N SER A 437 -46.33 -42.23 -24.46
CA SER A 437 -46.75 -41.15 -25.34
C SER A 437 -45.65 -40.07 -25.48
N PRO A 438 -45.69 -39.23 -26.53
CA PRO A 438 -44.79 -38.08 -26.64
C PRO A 438 -44.88 -37.11 -25.45
N ALA A 439 -46.04 -37.03 -24.79
CA ALA A 439 -46.24 -36.24 -23.58
C ALA A 439 -45.54 -36.84 -22.36
N ASP A 440 -45.53 -38.18 -22.23
CA ASP A 440 -44.83 -38.90 -21.18
C ASP A 440 -43.32 -38.75 -21.32
N VAL A 441 -42.80 -38.89 -22.55
CA VAL A 441 -41.37 -38.66 -22.85
C VAL A 441 -40.95 -37.23 -22.49
N THR A 442 -41.78 -36.24 -22.83
CA THR A 442 -41.49 -34.84 -22.53
C THR A 442 -41.50 -34.58 -21.03
N THR A 443 -42.44 -35.18 -20.31
CA THR A 443 -42.58 -35.01 -18.85
C THR A 443 -41.46 -35.73 -18.12
N MET A 444 -41.14 -36.97 -18.49
CA MET A 444 -40.04 -37.73 -17.90
C MET A 444 -38.68 -37.12 -18.22
N ARG A 445 -38.51 -36.46 -19.37
CA ARG A 445 -37.28 -35.68 -19.67
C ARG A 445 -37.12 -34.50 -18.72
N ILE A 446 -38.20 -33.78 -18.44
CA ILE A 446 -38.18 -32.69 -17.44
C ILE A 446 -37.80 -33.23 -16.07
N VAL A 447 -38.35 -34.40 -15.67
CA VAL A 447 -37.99 -35.06 -14.41
C VAL A 447 -36.53 -35.50 -14.40
N ALA A 448 -36.01 -36.07 -15.50
CA ALA A 448 -34.63 -36.48 -15.66
C ALA A 448 -33.66 -35.28 -15.57
N ASP A 449 -33.98 -34.16 -16.23
CA ASP A 449 -33.19 -32.93 -16.17
C ASP A 449 -33.15 -32.35 -14.74
N GLN A 450 -34.29 -32.32 -14.04
CA GLN A 450 -34.36 -31.86 -12.65
C GLN A 450 -33.60 -32.79 -11.69
N LEU A 451 -33.71 -34.11 -11.90
CA LEU A 451 -32.99 -35.10 -11.11
C LEU A 451 -31.48 -34.99 -11.34
N ALA A 452 -31.03 -34.75 -12.57
CA ALA A 452 -29.62 -34.54 -12.90
C ALA A 452 -29.03 -33.32 -12.16
N VAL A 453 -29.74 -32.18 -12.17
CA VAL A 453 -29.34 -30.97 -11.43
C VAL A 453 -29.24 -31.23 -9.93
N ALA A 454 -30.18 -32.00 -9.37
CA ALA A 454 -30.17 -32.29 -7.95
C ALA A 454 -29.07 -33.27 -7.53
N ILE A 455 -28.78 -34.28 -8.36
CA ILE A 455 -27.65 -35.18 -8.18
C ILE A 455 -26.34 -34.37 -8.19
N ASP A 456 -26.18 -33.42 -9.11
CA ASP A 456 -24.99 -32.56 -9.20
C ASP A 456 -24.88 -31.62 -7.99
N ASN A 457 -25.98 -31.01 -7.56
CA ASN A 457 -26.02 -30.15 -6.37
C ASN A 457 -25.70 -30.92 -5.09
N ALA A 458 -26.26 -32.12 -4.91
CA ALA A 458 -25.96 -32.98 -3.76
C ALA A 458 -24.47 -33.35 -3.75
N ARG A 459 -23.91 -33.69 -4.91
CA ARG A 459 -22.47 -33.97 -5.08
C ARG A 459 -21.59 -32.74 -4.77
N LEU A 460 -21.89 -31.57 -5.33
CA LEU A 460 -21.14 -30.33 -5.12
C LEU A 460 -21.18 -29.85 -3.65
N LEU A 461 -22.34 -29.99 -2.99
CA LEU A 461 -22.46 -29.70 -1.56
C LEU A 461 -21.60 -30.62 -0.72
N GLN A 462 -21.59 -31.92 -1.05
CA GLN A 462 -20.73 -32.90 -0.38
C GLN A 462 -19.24 -32.60 -0.61
N GLU A 463 -18.85 -32.20 -1.82
CA GLU A 463 -17.47 -31.77 -2.14
C GLU A 463 -17.07 -30.49 -1.41
N MET A 464 -17.94 -29.47 -1.34
CA MET A 464 -17.69 -28.22 -0.62
C MET A 464 -17.57 -28.44 0.89
N GLN A 465 -18.39 -29.31 1.46
CA GLN A 465 -18.30 -29.70 2.87
C GLN A 465 -16.97 -30.39 3.16
N ARG A 466 -16.58 -31.38 2.34
CA ARG A 466 -15.27 -32.04 2.42
C ARG A 466 -14.12 -31.03 2.31
N ALA A 467 -14.21 -30.03 1.43
CA ALA A 467 -13.19 -28.99 1.26
C ALA A 467 -13.09 -28.05 2.47
N LEU A 468 -14.23 -27.60 3.02
CA LEU A 468 -14.27 -26.78 4.24
C LEU A 468 -13.74 -27.55 5.45
N GLU A 469 -14.05 -28.84 5.55
CA GLU A 469 -13.50 -29.72 6.57
C GLU A 469 -11.99 -29.89 6.42
N SER A 470 -11.49 -30.06 5.20
CA SER A 470 -10.05 -30.15 4.89
C SER A 470 -9.31 -28.87 5.25
N LEU A 471 -9.88 -27.69 4.94
CA LEU A 471 -9.28 -26.39 5.27
C LEU A 471 -9.32 -26.12 6.78
N ARG A 472 -10.43 -26.46 7.44
CA ARG A 472 -10.53 -26.38 8.91
C ARG A 472 -9.54 -27.32 9.57
N TRP A 473 -9.37 -28.53 9.04
CA TRP A 473 -8.38 -29.49 9.51
C TRP A 473 -6.96 -28.95 9.34
N ALA A 474 -6.60 -28.42 8.17
CA ALA A 474 -5.28 -27.82 7.92
C ALA A 474 -4.99 -26.62 8.85
N HIS A 475 -5.95 -25.72 9.05
CA HIS A 475 -5.78 -24.60 9.98
C HIS A 475 -5.67 -25.04 11.45
N ARG A 476 -6.37 -26.11 11.86
CA ARG A 476 -6.21 -26.71 13.19
C ARG A 476 -4.85 -27.36 13.35
N GLN A 477 -4.33 -28.05 12.32
CA GLN A 477 -2.99 -28.65 12.36
C GLN A 477 -1.91 -27.58 12.56
N LEU A 478 -1.97 -26.48 11.81
CA LEU A 478 -1.03 -25.36 11.95
C LEU A 478 -1.11 -24.70 13.34
N ALA A 479 -2.31 -24.53 13.89
CA ALA A 479 -2.48 -24.00 15.23
C ALA A 479 -1.95 -24.98 16.30
N ALA A 480 -2.24 -26.27 16.17
CA ALA A 480 -1.75 -27.30 17.09
C ALA A 480 -0.22 -27.37 17.11
N GLN A 481 0.42 -27.32 15.93
CA GLN A 481 1.87 -27.29 15.81
C GLN A 481 2.47 -26.04 16.46
N GLY A 482 1.93 -24.86 16.19
CA GLY A 482 2.43 -23.61 16.77
C GLY A 482 2.27 -23.52 18.29
N TRP A 483 1.23 -24.14 18.87
CA TRP A 483 1.09 -24.28 20.32
C TRP A 483 2.03 -25.34 20.91
N LYS A 484 2.29 -26.44 20.20
CA LYS A 484 3.26 -27.46 20.61
C LYS A 484 4.68 -26.88 20.70
N GLU A 485 5.11 -26.15 19.68
CA GLU A 485 6.42 -25.48 19.64
C GLU A 485 6.54 -24.42 20.76
N TYR A 486 5.47 -23.67 21.03
CA TYR A 486 5.43 -22.70 22.11
C TYR A 486 5.56 -23.33 23.51
N LEU A 487 4.80 -24.41 23.77
CA LEU A 487 4.78 -25.05 25.08
C LEU A 487 6.09 -25.78 25.42
N GLN A 488 6.89 -26.18 24.42
CA GLN A 488 8.22 -26.75 24.63
C GLN A 488 9.23 -25.77 25.25
N ILE A 489 9.00 -24.47 25.07
CA ILE A 489 9.89 -23.40 25.56
C ILE A 489 9.23 -22.52 26.63
N ALA A 490 7.99 -22.83 27.03
CA ALA A 490 7.22 -22.04 27.99
C ALA A 490 7.72 -22.22 29.44
N PRO A 491 7.78 -21.15 30.25
CA PRO A 491 8.38 -21.19 31.59
C PRO A 491 7.56 -21.96 32.65
N ALA A 492 6.23 -22.06 32.49
CA ALA A 492 5.30 -22.76 33.40
C ALA A 492 4.10 -23.35 32.63
N HIS A 493 3.45 -24.37 33.20
CA HIS A 493 2.35 -25.11 32.56
C HIS A 493 1.00 -24.93 33.27
N ALA A 494 0.99 -24.35 34.46
CA ALA A 494 -0.22 -24.00 35.19
C ALA A 494 -0.01 -22.74 36.03
N TYR A 495 -1.10 -22.01 36.26
CA TYR A 495 -1.13 -20.76 37.01
C TYR A 495 -2.28 -20.79 38.03
N ARG A 496 -2.00 -20.41 39.27
CA ARG A 496 -2.97 -20.48 40.38
C ARG A 496 -3.05 -19.15 41.13
N LEU A 497 -4.27 -18.70 41.40
CA LEU A 497 -4.56 -17.57 42.29
C LEU A 497 -5.45 -18.05 43.44
N ASP A 498 -4.91 -18.00 44.66
CA ASP A 498 -5.62 -18.44 45.86
C ASP A 498 -6.56 -17.37 46.44
N ALA A 499 -7.22 -17.69 47.56
CA ALA A 499 -8.17 -16.79 48.22
C ALA A 499 -7.49 -15.57 48.87
N THR A 500 -6.21 -15.68 49.24
CA THR A 500 -5.43 -14.59 49.84
C THR A 500 -4.88 -13.62 48.78
N GLY A 501 -4.92 -13.99 47.50
CA GLY A 501 -4.42 -13.19 46.39
C GLY A 501 -3.01 -13.54 45.97
N HIS A 502 -2.46 -14.65 46.45
CA HIS A 502 -1.15 -15.17 46.04
C HIS A 502 -1.24 -15.82 44.66
N PHE A 503 -0.39 -15.36 43.73
CA PHE A 503 -0.28 -15.85 42.36
C PHE A 503 0.99 -16.70 42.18
N GLU A 504 0.83 -17.93 41.70
CA GLU A 504 1.92 -18.91 41.58
C GLU A 504 1.92 -19.58 40.20
N ALA A 505 3.13 -19.82 39.65
CA ALA A 505 3.38 -20.56 38.42
C ALA A 505 3.94 -21.95 38.73
N LEU A 506 3.32 -22.98 38.17
CA LEU A 506 3.64 -24.38 38.47
C LEU A 506 4.26 -25.06 37.24
N ARG A 507 5.38 -25.79 37.45
CA ARG A 507 5.96 -26.70 36.46
C ARG A 507 5.49 -28.12 36.72
N LEU A 508 5.39 -28.93 35.65
CA LEU A 508 4.84 -30.29 35.72
C LEU A 508 5.62 -31.26 36.61
N GLN A 509 6.91 -31.00 36.88
CA GLN A 509 7.72 -31.86 37.76
C GLN A 509 7.31 -31.74 39.24
N ASP A 510 6.65 -30.64 39.64
CA ASP A 510 6.19 -30.40 41.02
C ASP A 510 4.79 -30.98 41.30
N SER A 511 4.15 -31.64 40.31
CA SER A 511 2.76 -32.09 40.36
C SER A 511 2.63 -33.62 40.41
N ARG A 512 3.28 -34.27 41.39
CA ARG A 512 2.93 -35.66 41.75
C ARG A 512 1.72 -35.76 42.70
N ASP A 513 1.30 -34.66 43.33
CA ASP A 513 0.16 -34.63 44.26
C ASP A 513 -1.01 -33.71 43.85
N GLY A 514 -1.00 -33.12 42.64
CA GLY A 514 -1.91 -32.02 42.29
C GLY A 514 -2.98 -32.29 41.23
N THR A 515 -3.05 -33.50 40.66
CA THR A 515 -3.93 -33.84 39.52
C THR A 515 -5.24 -34.53 39.90
N GLN A 516 -5.56 -34.66 41.20
CA GLN A 516 -6.91 -35.04 41.59
C GLN A 516 -7.86 -33.82 41.50
N PRO A 517 -8.99 -33.92 40.77
CA PRO A 517 -10.05 -32.94 40.90
C PRO A 517 -10.49 -32.90 42.36
N LEU A 518 -10.35 -31.74 43.01
CA LEU A 518 -10.85 -31.53 44.37
C LEU A 518 -12.38 -31.67 44.32
N SER A 519 -12.90 -32.85 44.68
CA SER A 519 -14.33 -33.13 44.84
C SER A 519 -15.00 -32.02 45.66
N GLY A 520 -15.82 -31.19 44.99
CA GLY A 520 -16.53 -30.06 45.57
C GLY A 520 -18.02 -30.12 45.23
N ALA A 521 -18.86 -29.67 46.15
CA ALA A 521 -20.31 -29.73 46.02
C ALA A 521 -20.83 -29.09 44.71
N PRO A 522 -21.80 -29.73 44.01
CA PRO A 522 -22.28 -29.28 42.70
C PRO A 522 -22.85 -27.85 42.75
N GLY A 523 -22.40 -26.99 41.83
CA GLY A 523 -22.91 -25.63 41.62
C GLY A 523 -21.97 -24.47 42.01
N TYR A 524 -20.94 -24.73 42.81
CA TYR A 524 -20.03 -23.70 43.35
C TYR A 524 -18.68 -23.58 42.60
N GLU A 525 -18.39 -24.55 41.74
CA GLU A 525 -17.22 -24.59 40.84
C GLU A 525 -17.68 -24.58 39.39
N VAL A 526 -16.99 -23.83 38.54
CA VAL A 526 -17.20 -23.80 37.09
C VAL A 526 -15.88 -23.99 36.38
N GLN A 527 -15.85 -24.96 35.46
CA GLN A 527 -14.70 -25.30 34.64
C GLN A 527 -15.01 -24.95 33.19
N ILE A 528 -14.17 -24.12 32.58
CA ILE A 528 -14.43 -23.58 31.24
C ILE A 528 -13.20 -23.81 30.37
N PRO A 529 -13.33 -24.58 29.28
CA PRO A 529 -12.22 -24.80 28.37
C PRO A 529 -11.93 -23.51 27.60
N ILE A 530 -10.67 -23.10 27.61
CA ILE A 530 -10.20 -22.05 26.71
C ILE A 530 -9.87 -22.71 25.39
N THR A 531 -10.61 -22.31 24.37
CA THR A 531 -10.46 -22.83 23.02
C THR A 531 -9.87 -21.78 22.10
N VAL A 532 -8.90 -22.20 21.29
CA VAL A 532 -8.33 -21.40 20.22
C VAL A 532 -8.55 -22.17 18.93
N ARG A 533 -9.38 -21.60 18.04
CA ARG A 533 -9.71 -22.21 16.74
C ARG A 533 -10.24 -23.66 16.84
N GLY A 534 -10.96 -23.96 17.92
CA GLY A 534 -11.53 -25.29 18.19
C GLY A 534 -10.59 -26.29 18.86
N LEU A 535 -9.33 -25.90 19.15
CA LEU A 535 -8.42 -26.68 19.98
C LEU A 535 -8.55 -26.25 21.43
N ARG A 536 -8.62 -27.21 22.35
CA ARG A 536 -8.53 -26.94 23.78
C ARG A 536 -7.06 -26.70 24.12
N VAL A 537 -6.72 -25.46 24.46
CA VAL A 537 -5.34 -25.06 24.79
C VAL A 537 -5.12 -24.90 26.28
N ALA A 538 -6.16 -24.55 27.03
CA ALA A 538 -6.11 -24.43 28.49
C ALA A 538 -7.50 -24.67 29.13
N MET A 539 -7.54 -24.85 30.45
CA MET A 539 -8.75 -24.96 31.26
C MET A 539 -8.75 -23.92 32.37
N LEU A 540 -9.81 -23.10 32.43
CA LEU A 540 -10.04 -22.13 33.49
C LEU A 540 -10.97 -22.73 34.53
N VAL A 541 -10.53 -22.80 35.78
CA VAL A 541 -11.30 -23.30 36.92
C VAL A 541 -11.57 -22.15 37.88
N LEU A 542 -12.85 -21.82 38.10
CA LEU A 542 -13.28 -20.77 39.02
C LEU A 542 -14.15 -21.37 40.12
N ARG A 543 -13.89 -20.98 41.36
CA ARG A 543 -14.65 -21.44 42.53
C ARG A 543 -15.10 -20.26 43.37
N ARG A 544 -16.36 -20.31 43.83
CA ARG A 544 -16.92 -19.36 44.80
C ARG A 544 -17.62 -20.08 45.94
N LEU A 545 -17.75 -19.44 47.10
CA LEU A 545 -18.24 -20.05 48.34
C LEU A 545 -19.62 -19.54 48.77
N ASP A 546 -20.14 -18.49 48.12
CA ASP A 546 -21.33 -17.74 48.52
C ASP A 546 -22.63 -18.22 47.85
N ARG A 547 -22.64 -18.43 46.53
CA ARG A 547 -23.83 -18.86 45.78
C ARG A 547 -23.50 -19.72 44.55
N PRO A 548 -24.43 -20.54 44.02
CA PRO A 548 -24.19 -21.32 42.80
C PRO A 548 -24.20 -20.46 41.52
N TRP A 549 -23.44 -20.82 40.49
CA TRP A 549 -23.32 -20.07 39.20
C TRP A 549 -24.63 -20.01 38.40
N SER A 550 -25.09 -18.81 38.05
CA SER A 550 -26.32 -18.61 37.25
C SER A 550 -26.09 -18.90 35.76
N ALA A 551 -27.18 -19.13 35.00
CA ALA A 551 -27.09 -19.36 33.55
C ALA A 551 -26.53 -18.15 32.78
N SER A 552 -26.86 -16.92 33.20
CA SER A 552 -26.33 -15.69 32.59
C SER A 552 -24.85 -15.45 32.92
N GLU A 553 -24.40 -15.83 34.11
CA GLU A 553 -22.98 -15.76 34.50
C GLU A 553 -22.14 -16.80 33.75
N ARG A 554 -22.67 -18.01 33.54
CA ARG A 554 -22.02 -19.05 32.72
C ARG A 554 -21.89 -18.60 31.26
N ALA A 555 -22.94 -18.05 30.67
CA ALA A 555 -22.89 -17.51 29.31
C ALA A 555 -21.90 -16.33 29.18
N PHE A 556 -21.80 -15.48 30.20
CA PHE A 556 -20.81 -14.39 30.23
C PHE A 556 -19.37 -14.92 30.32
N LEU A 557 -19.14 -15.96 31.14
CA LEU A 557 -17.84 -16.61 31.25
C LEU A 557 -17.41 -17.34 29.98
N GLU A 558 -18.35 -17.92 29.22
CA GLU A 558 -18.06 -18.50 27.90
C GLU A 558 -17.53 -17.44 26.92
N VAL A 559 -18.19 -16.27 26.87
CA VAL A 559 -17.75 -15.14 26.03
C VAL A 559 -16.36 -14.62 26.46
N LEU A 560 -16.09 -14.57 27.76
CA LEU A 560 -14.78 -14.19 28.27
C LEU A 560 -13.70 -15.24 27.97
N SER A 561 -14.01 -16.53 28.05
CA SER A 561 -13.08 -17.63 27.74
C SER A 561 -12.60 -17.59 26.28
N GLN A 562 -13.49 -17.24 25.35
CA GLN A 562 -13.13 -17.05 23.94
C GLN A 562 -12.20 -15.85 23.76
N ARG A 563 -12.45 -14.75 24.47
CA ARG A 563 -11.57 -13.55 24.45
C ARG A 563 -10.20 -13.83 25.08
N LEU A 564 -10.15 -14.61 26.14
CA LEU A 564 -8.92 -15.07 26.78
C LEU A 564 -8.12 -15.99 25.85
N GLY A 565 -8.78 -16.93 25.16
CA GLY A 565 -8.13 -17.76 24.14
C GLY A 565 -7.49 -16.94 23.03
N LEU A 566 -8.19 -15.92 22.53
CA LEU A 566 -7.66 -14.99 21.53
C LEU A 566 -6.50 -14.14 22.06
N ALA A 567 -6.57 -13.69 23.32
CA ALA A 567 -5.49 -12.93 23.95
C ALA A 567 -4.23 -13.80 24.11
N LEU A 568 -4.39 -15.04 24.56
CA LEU A 568 -3.30 -16.01 24.70
C LEU A 568 -2.67 -16.37 23.36
N GLU A 569 -3.46 -16.57 22.31
CA GLU A 569 -2.95 -16.77 20.93
C GLU A 569 -2.17 -15.56 20.43
N SER A 570 -2.63 -14.35 20.75
CA SER A 570 -1.96 -13.11 20.35
C SER A 570 -0.64 -12.92 21.12
N ALA A 571 -0.61 -13.23 22.41
CA ALA A 571 0.60 -13.20 23.24
C ALA A 571 1.64 -14.22 22.75
N ARG A 572 1.20 -15.45 22.42
CA ARG A 572 2.05 -16.48 21.80
C ARG A 572 2.69 -15.99 20.51
N LEU A 573 1.88 -15.48 19.58
CA LEU A 573 2.35 -14.96 18.30
C LEU A 573 3.30 -13.77 18.46
N PHE A 574 3.02 -12.87 19.41
CA PHE A 574 3.86 -11.72 19.70
C PHE A 574 5.24 -12.14 20.22
N GLN A 575 5.30 -13.09 21.14
CA GLN A 575 6.58 -13.60 21.67
C GLN A 575 7.42 -14.26 20.58
N MET A 576 6.80 -15.05 19.68
CA MET A 576 7.49 -15.62 18.52
C MET A 576 7.98 -14.53 17.55
N SER A 577 7.19 -13.48 17.35
CA SER A 577 7.56 -12.33 16.53
C SER A 577 8.72 -11.52 17.11
N GLN A 578 8.75 -11.31 18.43
CA GLN A 578 9.86 -10.62 19.11
C GLN A 578 11.17 -11.39 18.98
N ARG A 579 11.13 -12.71 19.15
CA ARG A 579 12.32 -13.57 18.95
C ARG A 579 12.86 -13.43 17.52
N ARG A 580 11.97 -13.46 16.52
CA ARG A 580 12.34 -13.22 15.12
C ARG A 580 12.88 -11.81 14.87
N SER A 581 12.31 -10.80 15.52
CA SER A 581 12.76 -9.41 15.42
C SER A 581 14.16 -9.21 16.00
N HIS A 582 14.46 -9.82 17.15
CA HIS A 582 15.81 -9.79 17.73
C HIS A 582 16.85 -10.39 16.78
N TRP A 583 16.52 -11.50 16.12
CA TRP A 583 17.35 -12.08 15.08
C TRP A 583 17.55 -11.15 13.88
N LEU A 584 16.47 -10.53 13.37
CA LEU A 584 16.55 -9.57 12.25
C LEU A 584 17.35 -8.31 12.61
N GLN A 585 17.25 -7.81 13.83
CA GLN A 585 18.07 -6.68 14.30
C GLN A 585 19.55 -7.04 14.33
N GLY A 586 19.90 -8.23 14.84
CA GLY A 586 21.27 -8.73 14.78
C GLY A 586 21.81 -8.80 13.35
N VAL A 587 20.97 -9.20 12.39
CA VAL A 587 21.32 -9.24 10.95
C VAL A 587 21.55 -7.83 10.38
N VAL A 588 20.65 -6.89 10.67
CA VAL A 588 20.74 -5.51 10.18
C VAL A 588 21.95 -4.78 10.78
N GLU A 589 22.19 -4.89 12.08
CA GLU A 589 23.34 -4.27 12.73
C GLU A 589 24.67 -4.83 12.21
N LEU A 590 24.72 -6.14 11.95
CA LEU A 590 25.88 -6.78 11.32
C LEU A 590 26.07 -6.32 9.86
N SER A 591 25.00 -6.08 9.11
CA SER A 591 25.09 -5.49 7.76
C SER A 591 25.59 -4.03 7.78
N GLN A 592 25.37 -3.31 8.89
CA GLN A 592 25.82 -1.92 9.07
C GLN A 592 27.27 -1.81 9.55
N SER A 593 27.80 -2.84 10.23
CA SER A 593 29.23 -2.90 10.58
C SER A 593 30.11 -3.20 9.36
N ILE A 594 29.55 -3.85 8.33
CA ILE A 594 30.16 -4.03 7.00
C ILE A 594 30.12 -2.67 6.24
N ARG A 595 31.10 -1.80 6.49
CA ARG A 595 31.29 -0.54 5.73
C ARG A 595 32.51 -0.63 4.81
N LEU A 596 32.47 0.10 3.68
CA LEU A 596 33.51 0.18 2.64
C LEU A 596 34.92 0.27 3.25
N GLN A 597 35.56 -0.88 3.33
CA GLN A 597 36.89 -1.12 3.84
C GLN A 597 37.64 -1.98 2.82
N ALA A 598 38.96 -2.10 2.99
CA ALA A 598 39.69 -3.12 2.29
C ALA A 598 39.07 -4.50 2.58
N GLU A 599 39.10 -5.40 1.59
CA GLU A 599 38.44 -6.71 1.63
C GLU A 599 38.76 -7.53 2.89
N GLU A 600 39.98 -7.42 3.42
CA GLU A 600 40.46 -8.18 4.58
C GLU A 600 39.87 -7.71 5.93
N ASP A 601 39.69 -6.40 6.11
CA ASP A 601 39.12 -5.82 7.34
C ASP A 601 37.62 -6.14 7.46
N LEU A 602 36.95 -6.20 6.32
CA LEU A 602 35.54 -6.53 6.19
C LEU A 602 35.25 -7.98 6.65
N LEU A 603 36.09 -8.94 6.26
CA LEU A 603 35.91 -10.35 6.61
C LEU A 603 36.18 -10.64 8.11
N ASN A 604 37.18 -9.99 8.70
CA ASN A 604 37.52 -10.15 10.12
C ASN A 604 36.46 -9.55 11.05
N THR A 605 35.93 -8.38 10.68
CA THR A 605 34.84 -7.74 11.42
C THR A 605 33.58 -8.61 11.39
N PHE A 606 33.25 -9.18 10.23
CA PHE A 606 32.09 -10.05 10.06
C PHE A 606 32.11 -11.25 11.01
N VAL A 607 33.23 -12.00 11.09
CA VAL A 607 33.29 -13.21 11.92
C VAL A 607 33.20 -12.91 13.42
N GLN A 608 33.80 -11.81 13.89
CA GLN A 608 33.78 -11.42 15.30
C GLN A 608 32.38 -10.95 15.74
N GLU A 609 31.73 -10.12 14.94
CA GLU A 609 30.39 -9.62 15.21
C GLU A 609 29.33 -10.73 15.11
N ALA A 610 29.49 -11.65 14.15
CA ALA A 610 28.58 -12.78 14.00
C ALA A 610 28.70 -13.75 15.18
N GLN A 611 29.92 -13.98 15.68
CA GLN A 611 30.14 -14.84 16.83
C GLN A 611 29.53 -14.25 18.12
N SER A 612 29.78 -12.97 18.41
CA SER A 612 29.34 -12.33 19.66
C SER A 612 27.83 -12.12 19.73
N ARG A 613 27.20 -11.65 18.64
CA ARG A 613 25.78 -11.23 18.64
C ARG A 613 24.81 -12.40 18.63
N PHE A 614 25.17 -13.48 17.95
CA PHE A 614 24.32 -14.67 17.86
C PHE A 614 24.67 -15.72 18.92
N GLY A 615 25.58 -15.41 19.85
CA GLY A 615 26.00 -16.33 20.92
C GLY A 615 26.58 -17.63 20.38
N LEU A 616 27.23 -17.56 19.21
CA LEU A 616 27.77 -18.73 18.53
C LEU A 616 29.08 -19.14 19.18
N TRP A 617 29.32 -20.44 19.20
CA TRP A 617 30.54 -21.00 19.77
C TRP A 617 31.75 -20.74 18.86
N ARG A 618 31.55 -20.78 17.54
CA ARG A 618 32.57 -20.45 16.52
C ARG A 618 31.96 -20.04 15.19
N VAL A 619 32.59 -19.12 14.47
CA VAL A 619 32.25 -18.71 13.10
C VAL A 619 33.51 -18.64 12.24
N ALA A 620 33.48 -19.20 11.03
CA ALA A 620 34.58 -19.15 10.08
C ALA A 620 34.09 -18.80 8.67
N VAL A 621 34.91 -18.11 7.89
CA VAL A 621 34.65 -17.74 6.49
C VAL A 621 35.80 -18.25 5.62
N TYR A 622 35.44 -18.94 4.55
CA TYR A 622 36.35 -19.46 3.54
C TYR A 622 36.02 -18.84 2.19
N LEU A 623 37.01 -18.35 1.44
CA LEU A 623 36.81 -17.80 0.09
C LEU A 623 37.52 -18.65 -0.97
N GLN A 624 37.01 -18.55 -2.19
CA GLN A 624 37.53 -19.26 -3.36
C GLN A 624 38.96 -18.82 -3.72
N LEU A 625 39.81 -19.79 -4.09
CA LEU A 625 41.17 -19.53 -4.56
C LEU A 625 41.16 -19.17 -6.06
N PRO A 626 41.89 -18.14 -6.52
CA PRO A 626 41.87 -17.69 -7.92
C PRO A 626 42.23 -18.76 -8.96
N ASP A 627 43.09 -19.72 -8.59
CA ASP A 627 43.67 -20.72 -9.52
C ASP A 627 43.32 -22.18 -9.18
N ARG A 628 42.40 -22.44 -8.23
CA ARG A 628 42.04 -23.83 -7.79
C ARG A 628 40.55 -24.00 -7.46
N ALA A 629 40.00 -25.19 -7.72
CA ALA A 629 38.65 -25.61 -7.31
C ALA A 629 38.59 -25.98 -5.81
N GLY A 630 38.85 -25.01 -4.94
CA GLY A 630 38.82 -25.15 -3.49
C GLY A 630 38.69 -23.81 -2.77
N VAL A 631 38.42 -23.86 -1.47
CA VAL A 631 38.32 -22.68 -0.61
C VAL A 631 39.39 -22.72 0.47
N ALA A 632 39.89 -21.54 0.83
CA ALA A 632 40.84 -21.37 1.91
C ALA A 632 40.23 -20.54 3.03
N LEU A 633 40.58 -20.84 4.28
CA LEU A 633 40.17 -20.04 5.42
C LEU A 633 40.68 -18.60 5.25
N ARG A 634 39.78 -17.63 5.39
CA ARG A 634 40.10 -16.19 5.29
C ARG A 634 39.85 -15.44 6.59
N ALA A 635 38.83 -15.83 7.33
CA ALA A 635 38.55 -15.26 8.65
C ALA A 635 37.92 -16.30 9.57
N VAL A 636 38.19 -16.22 10.87
CA VAL A 636 37.59 -17.09 11.89
C VAL A 636 37.51 -16.37 13.23
N ALA A 637 36.49 -16.64 14.04
CA ALA A 637 36.33 -16.15 15.41
C ALA A 637 35.65 -17.21 16.29
N GLY A 638 35.92 -17.16 17.60
CA GLY A 638 35.42 -18.14 18.58
C GLY A 638 36.48 -19.13 19.04
N ASP A 639 36.05 -20.21 19.70
CA ASP A 639 36.95 -21.15 20.36
C ASP A 639 37.88 -21.87 19.35
N SER A 640 39.15 -22.06 19.71
CA SER A 640 40.18 -22.68 18.85
C SER A 640 40.50 -21.95 17.53
N ALA A 641 40.08 -20.69 17.37
CA ALA A 641 40.34 -19.87 16.18
C ALA A 641 41.83 -19.64 15.90
N GLU A 642 42.65 -19.45 16.94
CA GLU A 642 44.11 -19.26 16.78
C GLU A 642 44.83 -20.48 16.23
N THR A 643 44.40 -21.68 16.64
CA THR A 643 44.95 -22.95 16.14
C THR A 643 44.64 -23.11 14.65
N LEU A 644 43.39 -22.87 14.25
CA LEU A 644 42.95 -22.95 12.85
C LEU A 644 43.61 -21.92 11.92
N ARG A 645 43.90 -20.70 12.44
CA ARG A 645 44.66 -19.69 11.69
C ARG A 645 46.12 -20.11 11.49
N ARG A 646 46.75 -20.69 12.52
CA ARG A 646 48.16 -21.16 12.45
C ARG A 646 48.33 -22.37 11.52
N GLU A 647 47.36 -23.27 11.47
CA GLU A 647 47.41 -24.49 10.66
C GLU A 647 46.99 -24.29 9.19
N GLY A 648 46.35 -23.17 8.84
CA GLY A 648 46.07 -22.81 7.45
C GLY A 648 45.09 -23.74 6.74
N HIS A 649 43.89 -23.91 7.29
CA HIS A 649 42.89 -24.88 6.80
C HIS A 649 42.39 -24.57 5.38
N GLN A 650 42.57 -25.53 4.46
CA GLN A 650 42.07 -25.48 3.09
C GLN A 650 41.20 -26.71 2.81
N VAL A 651 40.07 -26.50 2.13
CA VAL A 651 39.14 -27.56 1.77
C VAL A 651 38.97 -27.56 0.27
N THR A 652 39.22 -28.70 -0.35
CA THR A 652 39.02 -28.90 -1.78
C THR A 652 37.66 -29.55 -2.05
N ALA A 653 37.11 -29.31 -3.24
CA ALA A 653 35.79 -29.83 -3.60
C ALA A 653 35.73 -31.38 -3.69
N GLN A 654 36.85 -32.10 -3.54
CA GLN A 654 36.91 -33.58 -3.56
C GLN A 654 36.97 -34.20 -2.16
N ASP A 655 37.16 -33.39 -1.10
CA ASP A 655 37.29 -33.89 0.26
C ASP A 655 35.97 -34.44 0.81
N ARG A 656 36.08 -35.45 1.68
CA ARG A 656 35.00 -35.85 2.58
C ARG A 656 34.98 -34.87 3.74
N ASP A 657 34.37 -33.71 3.50
CA ASP A 657 34.19 -32.63 4.47
C ASP A 657 32.80 -31.98 4.30
N PRO A 658 32.12 -31.57 5.38
CA PRO A 658 30.84 -30.85 5.30
C PRO A 658 30.90 -29.56 4.46
N ILE A 659 32.03 -28.85 4.46
CA ILE A 659 32.24 -27.63 3.66
C ILE A 659 32.36 -27.98 2.18
N ALA A 660 33.08 -29.06 1.84
CA ALA A 660 33.17 -29.56 0.46
C ALA A 660 31.79 -30.01 -0.07
N HIS A 661 30.91 -30.52 0.80
CA HIS A 661 29.54 -30.85 0.43
C HIS A 661 28.73 -29.60 0.03
N VAL A 662 28.81 -28.53 0.82
CA VAL A 662 28.14 -27.25 0.52
C VAL A 662 28.69 -26.61 -0.77
N LEU A 663 29.98 -26.69 -1.03
CA LEU A 663 30.58 -26.19 -2.27
C LEU A 663 30.09 -26.95 -3.52
N ARG A 664 29.88 -28.26 -3.43
CA ARG A 664 29.38 -29.09 -4.54
C ARG A 664 27.89 -28.90 -4.79
N GLN A 665 27.09 -28.83 -3.72
CA GLN A 665 25.63 -28.75 -3.81
C GLN A 665 25.14 -27.31 -3.95
N GLY A 666 25.94 -26.33 -3.52
CA GLY A 666 25.57 -24.93 -3.42
C GLY A 666 24.46 -24.65 -2.40
N GLN A 667 24.04 -25.62 -1.58
CA GLN A 667 22.99 -25.44 -0.57
C GLN A 667 23.58 -25.48 0.84
N TRP A 668 22.95 -24.77 1.78
CA TRP A 668 23.35 -24.82 3.18
C TRP A 668 23.18 -26.22 3.77
N LEU A 669 23.95 -26.55 4.80
CA LEU A 669 23.93 -27.85 5.47
C LEU A 669 23.79 -27.65 6.99
N PHE A 670 22.72 -28.20 7.57
CA PHE A 670 22.47 -28.16 9.02
C PHE A 670 22.68 -29.54 9.67
N LEU A 671 23.52 -29.58 10.70
CA LEU A 671 23.89 -30.77 11.46
C LEU A 671 23.49 -30.55 12.93
N PRO A 672 22.31 -31.06 13.36
CA PRO A 672 21.71 -30.73 14.66
C PRO A 672 22.36 -31.40 15.87
N THR A 673 23.12 -32.49 15.64
CA THR A 673 23.79 -33.29 16.68
C THR A 673 25.14 -33.82 16.18
N PRO A 674 26.05 -34.27 17.06
CA PRO A 674 27.33 -34.86 16.68
C PRO A 674 27.21 -36.13 15.82
N GLU A 675 26.16 -36.93 16.02
CA GLU A 675 25.91 -38.16 15.25
C GLU A 675 25.63 -37.87 13.78
N ALA A 676 24.97 -36.73 13.49
CA ALA A 676 24.71 -36.28 12.13
C ALA A 676 25.99 -35.87 11.37
N GLN A 677 27.11 -35.64 12.08
CA GLN A 677 28.39 -35.24 11.50
C GLN A 677 29.26 -36.45 11.06
N GLN A 678 29.01 -37.64 11.61
CA GLN A 678 29.81 -38.86 11.35
C GLN A 678 29.97 -39.26 9.87
N PRO A 679 28.96 -39.11 8.98
CA PRO A 679 29.09 -39.48 7.56
C PRO A 679 30.15 -38.68 6.79
N TYR A 680 30.56 -37.51 7.30
CA TYR A 680 31.46 -36.59 6.63
C TYR A 680 32.92 -36.71 7.07
N GLY A 681 33.29 -37.73 7.86
CA GLY A 681 34.68 -37.94 8.30
C GLY A 681 35.11 -37.02 9.46
N ASN A 682 36.13 -37.43 10.21
CA ASN A 682 36.63 -36.71 11.38
C ASN A 682 37.81 -35.80 10.98
N THR A 683 37.53 -34.70 10.27
CA THR A 683 38.56 -33.88 9.59
C THR A 683 38.93 -32.57 10.29
N ALA A 684 38.27 -32.16 11.39
CA ALA A 684 38.63 -30.93 12.11
C ALA A 684 39.54 -31.23 13.34
N PRO A 685 40.68 -30.54 13.53
CA PRO A 685 41.64 -30.84 14.61
C PRO A 685 41.20 -30.46 16.03
N VAL A 686 40.03 -29.83 16.23
CA VAL A 686 39.61 -29.32 17.56
C VAL A 686 38.11 -29.47 17.76
N ALA A 687 37.70 -29.72 19.01
CA ALA A 687 36.35 -30.07 19.48
C ALA A 687 35.22 -29.51 18.59
N SER A 688 34.28 -30.36 18.20
CA SER A 688 33.11 -29.97 17.39
C SER A 688 31.98 -29.48 18.29
N GLY A 689 31.32 -28.38 17.92
CA GLY A 689 30.14 -27.90 18.63
C GLY A 689 28.99 -28.92 18.54
N LEU A 690 28.03 -28.85 19.46
CA LEU A 690 26.91 -29.79 19.50
C LEU A 690 25.96 -29.66 18.31
N SER A 691 25.87 -28.47 17.70
CA SER A 691 25.18 -28.27 16.42
C SER A 691 25.96 -27.32 15.49
N ARG A 692 25.88 -27.56 14.17
CA ARG A 692 26.68 -26.87 13.14
C ARG A 692 25.82 -26.50 11.92
N LEU A 693 26.04 -25.31 11.35
CA LEU A 693 25.38 -24.81 10.15
C LEU A 693 26.41 -24.22 9.18
N ILE A 694 26.35 -24.61 7.91
CA ILE A 694 27.26 -24.15 6.86
C ILE A 694 26.45 -23.49 5.73
N VAL A 695 26.84 -22.30 5.29
CA VAL A 695 26.09 -21.45 4.35
C VAL A 695 26.99 -20.94 3.21
N PRO A 696 26.59 -21.01 1.93
CA PRO A 696 27.38 -20.51 0.80
C PRO A 696 27.25 -19.00 0.59
N LEU A 697 28.36 -18.36 0.19
CA LEU A 697 28.45 -16.97 -0.28
C LEU A 697 28.31 -16.95 -1.80
N ARG A 698 27.32 -16.24 -2.33
CA ARG A 698 26.96 -16.27 -3.75
C ARG A 698 26.94 -14.88 -4.35
N SER A 699 27.48 -14.75 -5.56
CA SER A 699 27.29 -13.57 -6.40
C SER A 699 26.85 -14.02 -7.78
N GLN A 700 25.62 -13.65 -8.17
CA GLN A 700 24.97 -14.13 -9.39
C GLN A 700 24.94 -15.67 -9.45
N ASP A 701 25.66 -16.28 -10.40
CA ASP A 701 25.71 -17.74 -10.61
C ASP A 701 26.99 -18.41 -10.04
N GLU A 702 27.87 -17.66 -9.36
CA GLU A 702 29.13 -18.16 -8.83
C GLU A 702 29.18 -18.15 -7.29
N ILE A 703 29.79 -19.20 -6.71
CA ILE A 703 30.00 -19.32 -5.25
C ILE A 703 31.35 -18.69 -4.90
N LEU A 704 31.32 -17.50 -4.29
CA LEU A 704 32.51 -16.77 -3.85
C LEU A 704 33.20 -17.41 -2.64
N GLY A 705 32.48 -18.20 -1.84
CA GLY A 705 32.96 -18.79 -0.60
C GLY A 705 31.88 -19.43 0.26
N VAL A 706 32.17 -19.68 1.54
CA VAL A 706 31.28 -20.35 2.51
C VAL A 706 31.53 -19.81 3.93
N VAL A 707 30.46 -19.76 4.72
CA VAL A 707 30.46 -19.42 6.15
C VAL A 707 30.09 -20.65 6.97
N ASP A 708 30.90 -21.00 7.97
CA ASP A 708 30.72 -22.16 8.85
C ASP A 708 30.48 -21.71 10.29
N MET A 709 29.33 -22.06 10.87
CA MET A 709 28.85 -21.60 12.18
C MET A 709 28.59 -22.77 13.12
N HIS A 710 29.03 -22.65 14.38
CA HIS A 710 28.93 -23.69 15.41
C HIS A 710 28.22 -23.15 16.65
N ALA A 711 27.37 -23.98 17.28
CA ALA A 711 26.70 -23.66 18.54
C ALA A 711 26.94 -24.73 19.62
N ALA A 712 26.96 -24.28 20.88
CA ALA A 712 27.28 -25.11 22.05
C ALA A 712 26.09 -25.90 22.61
N VAL A 713 24.91 -25.84 21.97
CA VAL A 713 23.67 -26.53 22.41
C VAL A 713 23.13 -27.39 21.26
N PRO A 714 22.62 -28.62 21.52
CA PRO A 714 21.94 -29.42 20.49
C PRO A 714 20.68 -28.70 20.00
N GLN A 715 20.37 -28.80 18.70
CA GLN A 715 19.20 -28.13 18.09
C GLN A 715 19.12 -26.60 18.32
N ALA A 716 20.27 -25.93 18.40
CA ALA A 716 20.32 -24.48 18.62
C ALA A 716 19.67 -23.66 17.50
N PHE A 717 19.59 -24.22 16.29
CA PHE A 717 19.02 -23.58 15.11
C PHE A 717 17.65 -24.20 14.79
N LEU A 718 16.60 -23.38 14.77
CA LEU A 718 15.28 -23.81 14.34
C LEU A 718 15.17 -23.72 12.81
N ALA A 719 14.26 -24.50 12.21
CA ALA A 719 13.99 -24.42 10.77
C ALA A 719 13.54 -23.02 10.32
N SER A 720 12.98 -22.22 11.24
CA SER A 720 12.61 -20.82 11.02
C SER A 720 13.78 -19.85 10.88
N ASP A 721 14.99 -20.25 11.32
CA ASP A 721 16.13 -19.33 11.47
C ASP A 721 17.06 -19.36 10.24
N LEU A 722 16.96 -20.41 9.42
CA LEU A 722 17.81 -20.66 8.26
C LEU A 722 17.75 -19.56 7.17
N PRO A 723 16.58 -19.01 6.79
CA PRO A 723 16.52 -17.96 5.78
C PRO A 723 17.24 -16.66 6.19
N MET A 724 17.29 -16.37 7.49
CA MET A 724 17.98 -15.17 8.01
C MET A 724 19.50 -15.33 7.97
N LEU A 725 20.00 -16.55 8.17
CA LEU A 725 21.42 -16.87 8.10
C LEU A 725 21.94 -16.87 6.65
N GLN A 726 21.10 -17.24 5.67
CA GLN A 726 21.40 -17.04 4.24
C GLN A 726 21.50 -15.54 3.88
N LEU A 727 20.60 -14.72 4.42
CA LEU A 727 20.59 -13.28 4.13
C LEU A 727 21.90 -12.58 4.56
N LEU A 728 22.51 -13.04 5.65
CA LEU A 728 23.83 -12.56 6.11
C LEU A 728 24.96 -12.89 5.12
N ALA A 729 24.93 -14.11 4.57
CA ALA A 729 25.89 -14.56 3.57
C ALA A 729 25.75 -13.76 2.26
N ASP A 730 24.52 -13.44 1.87
CA ASP A 730 24.24 -12.64 0.67
C ASP A 730 24.70 -11.18 0.85
N ALA A 731 24.47 -10.59 2.04
CA ALA A 731 24.92 -9.23 2.35
C ALA A 731 26.46 -9.09 2.29
N LEU A 732 27.19 -10.09 2.78
CA LEU A 732 28.65 -10.14 2.68
C LEU A 732 29.12 -10.20 1.21
N SER A 733 28.38 -10.92 0.37
CA SER A 733 28.69 -11.08 -1.06
C SER A 733 28.47 -9.77 -1.85
N ILE A 734 27.41 -9.02 -1.54
CA ILE A 734 27.10 -7.72 -2.17
C ILE A 734 28.13 -6.65 -1.79
N ALA A 735 28.57 -6.62 -0.54
CA ALA A 735 29.56 -5.65 -0.07
C ALA A 735 30.91 -5.80 -0.81
N LEU A 736 31.30 -7.03 -1.13
CA LEU A 736 32.50 -7.32 -1.93
C LEU A 736 32.39 -6.79 -3.39
N ALA A 737 31.18 -6.67 -3.96
CA ALA A 737 30.96 -6.19 -5.32
C ALA A 737 30.91 -4.65 -5.44
N ASN A 738 30.27 -3.96 -4.49
CA ASN A 738 30.07 -2.51 -4.52
C ASN A 738 31.36 -1.69 -4.47
N THR A 739 32.41 -2.21 -3.82
CA THR A 739 33.72 -1.55 -3.71
C THR A 739 34.39 -1.31 -5.08
N ARG A 740 33.96 -2.01 -6.14
CA ARG A 740 34.52 -1.87 -7.51
C ARG A 740 33.81 -0.83 -8.40
N LEU A 741 32.62 -0.31 -8.05
CA LEU A 741 31.76 0.55 -8.91
C LEU A 741 31.96 2.09 -8.73
N VAL A 742 32.38 2.53 -7.55
CA VAL A 742 32.34 3.95 -7.12
C VAL A 742 33.23 4.90 -7.94
N ALA A 743 34.27 4.39 -8.63
CA ALA A 743 35.26 5.20 -9.35
C ALA A 743 34.73 5.89 -10.65
N GLY A 744 33.63 5.42 -11.25
CA GLY A 744 33.12 5.98 -12.52
C GLY A 744 32.19 7.18 -12.39
N LEU A 745 31.55 7.38 -11.22
CA LEU A 745 30.46 8.35 -11.02
C LEU A 745 30.92 9.80 -10.79
N GLN A 746 32.20 10.05 -10.47
CA GLN A 746 32.68 11.37 -10.04
C GLN A 746 32.73 12.44 -11.17
N ARG A 747 32.90 12.06 -12.44
CA ARG A 747 33.10 13.00 -13.57
C ARG A 747 31.83 13.72 -14.04
N LEU A 748 30.67 13.05 -13.97
CA LEU A 748 29.37 13.61 -14.38
C LEU A 748 28.76 14.57 -13.34
N LEU A 749 29.21 14.50 -12.08
CA LEU A 749 28.65 15.30 -10.99
C LEU A 749 29.07 16.77 -11.02
N GLN A 750 30.18 17.12 -11.67
CA GLN A 750 30.73 18.48 -11.67
C GLN A 750 29.98 19.43 -12.64
N GLU A 751 29.62 18.95 -13.83
CA GLU A 751 28.88 19.74 -14.84
C GLU A 751 27.43 20.01 -14.41
N HIS A 752 26.81 19.05 -13.70
CA HIS A 752 25.44 19.21 -13.16
C HIS A 752 25.36 20.26 -12.04
N GLN A 753 26.42 20.42 -11.24
CA GLN A 753 26.42 21.34 -10.09
C GLN A 753 26.30 22.82 -10.49
N ILE A 754 26.94 23.25 -11.59
CA ILE A 754 26.93 24.66 -12.04
C ILE A 754 25.52 25.08 -12.51
N LEU A 755 24.86 24.23 -13.30
CA LEU A 755 23.50 24.48 -13.80
C LEU A 755 22.46 24.54 -12.66
N GLN A 756 22.56 23.66 -11.66
CA GLN A 756 21.67 23.65 -10.50
C GLN A 756 21.82 24.92 -9.64
N GLN A 757 23.06 25.36 -9.40
CA GLN A 757 23.34 26.58 -8.65
C GLN A 757 22.76 27.82 -9.37
N GLY A 758 22.88 27.88 -10.69
CA GLY A 758 22.28 28.93 -11.50
C GLY A 758 20.74 28.92 -11.44
N LEU A 759 20.09 27.76 -11.66
CA LEU A 759 18.62 27.67 -11.61
C LEU A 759 18.03 28.18 -10.29
N THR A 760 18.72 27.92 -9.17
CA THR A 760 18.30 28.38 -7.84
C THR A 760 18.23 29.91 -7.77
N GLN A 761 19.13 30.62 -8.45
CA GLN A 761 19.11 32.09 -8.50
C GLN A 761 17.98 32.63 -9.39
N ILE A 762 17.57 31.88 -10.42
CA ILE A 762 16.44 32.23 -11.30
C ILE A 762 15.10 32.03 -10.57
N THR A 763 14.95 30.95 -9.79
CA THR A 763 13.71 30.69 -9.03
C THR A 763 13.37 31.75 -7.98
N LEU A 764 14.35 32.57 -7.60
CA LEU A 764 14.16 33.69 -6.67
C LEU A 764 13.65 34.96 -7.35
N ALA A 765 13.47 34.95 -8.67
CA ALA A 765 12.89 36.09 -9.38
C ALA A 765 11.43 36.30 -8.98
N HIS A 766 11.06 37.56 -8.74
CA HIS A 766 9.67 37.92 -8.42
C HIS A 766 8.88 38.36 -9.66
N THR A 767 9.58 38.53 -10.78
CA THR A 767 9.00 38.95 -12.05
C THR A 767 9.61 38.15 -13.21
N MET A 768 8.83 38.03 -14.29
CA MET A 768 9.20 37.37 -15.53
C MET A 768 10.53 37.91 -16.12
N ASP A 769 10.66 39.24 -16.22
CA ASP A 769 11.85 39.91 -16.78
C ASP A 769 13.13 39.65 -15.98
N GLU A 770 13.01 39.61 -14.64
CA GLU A 770 14.14 39.34 -13.76
C GLU A 770 14.66 37.91 -13.96
N ALA A 771 13.76 36.95 -14.15
CA ALA A 771 14.11 35.55 -14.41
C ALA A 771 14.86 35.39 -15.74
N LEU A 772 14.39 36.04 -16.81
CA LEU A 772 15.00 35.97 -18.15
C LEU A 772 16.40 36.61 -18.19
N ARG A 773 16.63 37.72 -17.46
CA ARG A 773 17.96 38.35 -17.37
C ARG A 773 18.99 37.50 -16.63
N LYS A 774 18.59 36.85 -15.52
CA LYS A 774 19.46 35.94 -14.76
C LYS A 774 19.81 34.69 -15.58
N ALA A 775 18.86 34.17 -16.36
CA ALA A 775 19.11 33.04 -17.25
C ALA A 775 20.25 33.31 -18.24
N ALA A 776 20.27 34.49 -18.87
CA ALA A 776 21.35 34.88 -19.79
C ALA A 776 22.73 34.93 -19.11
N GLN A 777 22.80 35.42 -17.86
CA GLN A 777 24.03 35.52 -17.09
C GLN A 777 24.61 34.16 -16.69
N ILE A 778 23.75 33.23 -16.27
CA ILE A 778 24.17 31.88 -15.87
C ILE A 778 24.70 31.09 -17.05
N LEU A 779 24.01 31.18 -18.19
CA LEU A 779 24.46 30.53 -19.40
C LEU A 779 25.84 31.06 -19.78
N GLN A 780 26.04 32.39 -19.80
CA GLN A 780 27.34 33.01 -20.06
C GLN A 780 28.47 32.58 -19.09
N MET A 781 28.16 32.29 -17.82
CA MET A 781 29.16 31.84 -16.83
C MET A 781 29.67 30.41 -17.06
N MET A 782 28.89 29.55 -17.73
CA MET A 782 29.30 28.17 -18.02
C MET A 782 30.47 28.10 -19.00
N ASP A 783 30.48 29.01 -19.98
CA ASP A 783 31.59 29.18 -20.92
C ASP A 783 31.75 30.67 -21.27
N PRO A 784 32.83 31.33 -20.80
CA PRO A 784 33.08 32.73 -21.07
C PRO A 784 33.28 33.08 -22.55
N LEU A 785 33.58 32.09 -23.41
CA LEU A 785 33.83 32.28 -24.84
C LEU A 785 32.55 32.21 -25.70
N GLN A 786 31.39 31.94 -25.08
CA GLN A 786 30.10 31.96 -25.74
C GLN A 786 29.45 33.37 -25.69
N THR A 787 28.42 33.59 -26.49
CA THR A 787 27.56 34.80 -26.46
C THR A 787 26.11 34.36 -26.42
N VAL A 788 25.25 35.06 -25.66
CA VAL A 788 23.87 34.67 -25.35
C VAL A 788 22.90 35.82 -25.56
N ALA A 789 21.73 35.58 -26.16
CA ALA A 789 20.60 36.50 -26.21
C ALA A 789 19.29 35.79 -25.83
N VAL A 790 18.36 36.54 -25.22
CA VAL A 790 17.06 36.03 -24.76
C VAL A 790 15.95 36.93 -25.26
N TYR A 791 14.93 36.31 -25.85
CA TYR A 791 13.76 36.95 -26.46
C TYR A 791 12.46 36.51 -25.79
N GLN A 792 11.46 37.38 -25.77
CA GLN A 792 10.13 37.14 -25.21
C GLN A 792 9.03 37.47 -26.23
N VAL A 793 7.90 36.76 -26.16
CA VAL A 793 6.73 36.99 -27.03
C VAL A 793 5.97 38.24 -26.58
N HIS A 794 5.66 39.13 -27.53
CA HIS A 794 4.90 40.37 -27.28
C HIS A 794 3.44 40.08 -26.90
N GLN A 795 2.86 40.77 -25.90
CA GLN A 795 1.53 40.42 -25.35
C GLN A 795 0.34 40.82 -26.24
N ASP A 796 0.49 41.80 -27.13
CA ASP A 796 -0.62 42.34 -27.94
C ASP A 796 -0.61 41.90 -29.42
N LEU A 797 0.50 41.31 -29.90
CA LEU A 797 0.68 40.81 -31.27
C LEU A 797 1.55 39.54 -31.19
N GLU A 798 0.95 38.36 -31.33
CA GLU A 798 1.64 37.05 -31.28
C GLU A 798 2.63 36.81 -32.44
N ASP A 799 2.89 37.83 -33.27
CA ASP A 799 3.68 37.71 -34.50
C ASP A 799 5.15 38.14 -34.34
N ASN A 800 5.55 38.72 -33.19
CA ASN A 800 6.92 39.23 -32.97
C ASN A 800 7.54 38.79 -31.63
N LEU A 801 8.87 38.60 -31.64
CA LEU A 801 9.71 38.38 -30.47
C LEU A 801 10.57 39.62 -30.19
N ASP A 802 10.52 40.11 -28.95
CA ASP A 802 11.31 41.25 -28.48
C ASP A 802 12.53 40.77 -27.66
N ARG A 803 13.69 41.37 -27.90
CA ARG A 803 14.92 41.04 -27.15
C ARG A 803 14.85 41.62 -25.74
N VAL A 804 14.90 40.75 -24.73
CA VAL A 804 14.91 41.14 -23.30
C VAL A 804 16.32 41.43 -22.81
N VAL A 805 17.31 40.63 -23.24
CA VAL A 805 18.71 40.77 -22.82
C VAL A 805 19.69 40.12 -23.82
N ALA A 806 20.91 40.66 -23.90
CA ALA A 806 22.06 40.05 -24.58
C ALA A 806 23.33 40.15 -23.71
N ALA A 807 24.15 39.10 -23.69
CA ALA A 807 25.36 38.96 -22.88
C ALA A 807 26.51 38.33 -23.69
N GLY A 808 27.75 38.79 -23.46
CA GLY A 808 28.95 38.36 -24.18
C GLY A 808 29.60 39.49 -25.02
N VAL A 809 30.77 39.24 -25.59
CA VAL A 809 31.56 40.24 -26.35
C VAL A 809 30.79 40.65 -27.62
N ASP A 810 30.56 41.95 -27.82
CA ASP A 810 29.81 42.57 -28.93
C ASP A 810 28.36 42.07 -29.13
N ALA A 811 27.78 41.39 -28.13
CA ALA A 811 26.47 40.74 -28.22
C ALA A 811 25.29 41.71 -28.51
N ALA A 812 25.32 42.94 -27.97
CA ALA A 812 24.23 43.90 -28.16
C ALA A 812 24.08 44.38 -29.62
N THR A 813 25.20 44.52 -30.33
CA THR A 813 25.31 44.87 -31.76
C THR A 813 25.17 43.65 -32.68
N MET A 814 25.39 42.45 -32.15
CA MET A 814 25.38 41.18 -32.87
C MET A 814 23.97 40.63 -33.12
N TRP A 815 23.05 40.83 -32.17
CA TRP A 815 21.69 40.27 -32.21
C TRP A 815 20.64 41.36 -32.48
N PRO A 816 19.60 41.11 -33.28
CA PRO A 816 18.54 42.08 -33.58
C PRO A 816 17.66 42.36 -32.35
N ASP A 817 17.10 43.57 -32.27
CA ASP A 817 16.20 43.98 -31.18
C ASP A 817 14.81 43.33 -31.28
N GLN A 818 14.32 43.09 -32.50
CA GLN A 818 13.04 42.44 -32.76
C GLN A 818 13.19 41.38 -33.84
N ILE A 819 12.49 40.26 -33.67
CA ILE A 819 12.46 39.15 -34.62
C ILE A 819 11.00 38.88 -35.02
N PRO A 820 10.62 39.17 -36.27
CA PRO A 820 9.33 38.74 -36.79
C PRO A 820 9.26 37.22 -36.93
N LEU A 821 8.16 36.63 -36.47
CA LEU A 821 7.96 35.18 -36.50
C LEU A 821 7.66 34.67 -37.91
N ASP A 822 7.33 35.53 -38.87
CA ASP A 822 7.09 35.22 -40.28
C ASP A 822 8.34 35.39 -41.17
N ALA A 823 9.40 36.03 -40.66
CA ALA A 823 10.64 36.27 -41.40
C ALA A 823 11.41 34.97 -41.75
N ALA A 824 12.22 35.03 -42.80
CA ALA A 824 13.15 33.96 -43.17
C ALA A 824 14.42 34.06 -42.30
N GLY A 825 14.70 33.03 -41.49
CA GLY A 825 15.88 32.98 -40.61
C GLY A 825 15.81 31.87 -39.56
N VAL A 826 16.97 31.43 -39.05
CA VAL A 826 17.09 30.28 -38.12
C VAL A 826 16.41 30.52 -36.77
N LEU A 827 16.44 31.76 -36.26
CA LEU A 827 15.77 32.12 -35.00
C LEU A 827 14.25 32.10 -35.12
N SER A 828 13.70 32.70 -36.20
CA SER A 828 12.26 32.64 -36.50
C SER A 828 11.80 31.21 -36.77
N GLN A 829 12.64 30.39 -37.41
CA GLN A 829 12.35 28.97 -37.63
C GLN A 829 12.30 28.18 -36.31
N ALA A 830 13.29 28.33 -35.42
CA ALA A 830 13.31 27.65 -34.13
C ALA A 830 12.09 28.01 -33.27
N ALA A 831 11.65 29.28 -33.31
CA ALA A 831 10.47 29.75 -32.62
C ALA A 831 9.17 29.19 -33.20
N ARG A 832 9.01 29.17 -34.53
CA ARG A 832 7.83 28.61 -35.23
C ARG A 832 7.72 27.10 -35.04
N GLU A 833 8.82 26.38 -35.23
CA GLU A 833 8.86 24.92 -35.15
C GLU A 833 8.90 24.42 -33.70
N ARG A 834 9.17 25.32 -32.73
CA ARG A 834 9.27 25.02 -31.29
C ARG A 834 10.27 23.90 -30.99
N GLN A 835 11.31 23.80 -31.81
CA GLN A 835 12.40 22.85 -31.67
C GLN A 835 13.73 23.58 -31.59
N ALA A 836 14.65 23.01 -30.82
CA ALA A 836 16.00 23.54 -30.74
C ALA A 836 16.73 23.27 -32.07
N LEU A 837 17.33 24.31 -32.65
CA LEU A 837 18.11 24.24 -33.88
C LEU A 837 19.57 24.56 -33.57
N TRP A 838 20.51 23.85 -34.19
CA TRP A 838 21.94 24.06 -33.99
C TRP A 838 22.73 23.86 -35.29
N TRP A 839 23.87 24.55 -35.41
CA TRP A 839 24.71 24.55 -36.60
C TRP A 839 26.20 24.73 -36.28
N VAL A 840 27.06 24.11 -37.09
CA VAL A 840 28.53 24.25 -37.04
C VAL A 840 29.07 24.44 -38.46
N GLN A 841 29.99 25.42 -38.65
CA GLN A 841 30.68 25.78 -39.90
C GLN A 841 29.88 26.72 -40.87
N LEU A 842 30.23 28.01 -40.87
CA LEU A 842 29.56 29.11 -41.59
C LEU A 842 30.07 29.31 -43.03
N ALA A 843 29.30 28.87 -44.02
CA ALA A 843 29.42 29.31 -45.42
C ALA A 843 28.14 30.08 -45.82
N TRP A 844 28.26 31.40 -45.86
CA TRP A 844 27.33 32.44 -46.34
C TRP A 844 25.86 32.04 -46.63
N GLU A 845 24.96 32.52 -45.75
CA GLU A 845 23.68 33.14 -46.14
C GLU A 845 23.28 34.21 -45.09
N HIS A 846 23.42 35.47 -45.52
CA HIS A 846 22.90 36.78 -45.06
C HIS A 846 22.76 37.27 -43.60
N ASP A 847 22.87 36.48 -42.51
CA ASP A 847 22.64 37.06 -41.16
C ASP A 847 23.60 36.61 -40.04
N ALA A 848 24.70 35.93 -40.38
CA ALA A 848 25.63 35.46 -39.35
C ALA A 848 26.64 36.54 -38.93
N PRO A 849 26.76 36.83 -37.63
CA PRO A 849 27.68 37.84 -37.14
C PRO A 849 29.15 37.40 -37.31
N VAL A 850 29.99 38.34 -37.74
CA VAL A 850 31.37 38.09 -38.16
C VAL A 850 32.22 37.54 -37.00
N GLY A 851 32.77 36.33 -37.14
CA GLY A 851 33.80 35.76 -36.24
C GLY A 851 33.42 34.49 -35.44
N GLN A 852 32.16 34.03 -35.49
CA GLN A 852 31.67 32.86 -34.74
C GLN A 852 31.75 31.55 -35.55
N ARG A 853 31.79 30.37 -34.90
CA ARG A 853 31.96 29.05 -35.57
C ARG A 853 30.91 27.98 -35.26
N ALA A 854 30.15 28.13 -34.16
CA ALA A 854 29.04 27.25 -33.78
C ALA A 854 27.87 28.06 -33.19
N PHE A 855 26.64 27.62 -33.42
CA PHE A 855 25.42 28.36 -33.09
C PHE A 855 24.29 27.44 -32.62
N MET A 856 23.45 27.92 -31.69
CA MET A 856 22.27 27.20 -31.18
C MET A 856 21.12 28.15 -30.83
N ALA A 857 19.89 27.78 -31.21
CA ALA A 857 18.65 28.45 -30.85
C ALA A 857 17.74 27.47 -30.12
N VAL A 858 17.26 27.82 -28.92
CA VAL A 858 16.48 26.94 -28.05
C VAL A 858 15.20 27.66 -27.61
N PRO A 859 14.01 27.17 -28.01
CA PRO A 859 12.75 27.81 -27.64
C PRO A 859 12.37 27.52 -26.18
N ILE A 860 11.84 28.53 -25.50
CA ILE A 860 11.33 28.44 -24.12
C ILE A 860 9.85 28.09 -24.23
N VAL A 861 9.51 26.81 -24.07
CA VAL A 861 8.16 26.30 -24.31
C VAL A 861 7.68 25.53 -23.09
N TYR A 862 6.43 25.78 -22.69
CA TYR A 862 5.73 24.98 -21.69
C TYR A 862 4.39 24.54 -22.27
N GLY A 863 4.21 23.22 -22.44
CA GLY A 863 3.07 22.67 -23.17
C GLY A 863 3.08 23.08 -24.64
N GLU A 864 1.98 23.69 -25.12
CA GLU A 864 1.87 24.23 -26.48
C GLU A 864 2.13 25.75 -26.55
N ARG A 865 2.50 26.40 -25.44
CA ARG A 865 2.71 27.85 -25.38
C ARG A 865 4.20 28.19 -25.52
N LEU A 866 4.53 29.04 -26.49
CA LEU A 866 5.86 29.64 -26.63
C LEU A 866 5.94 30.85 -25.70
N TRP A 867 6.92 30.85 -24.79
CA TRP A 867 7.17 31.95 -23.87
C TRP A 867 8.31 32.86 -24.34
N GLY A 868 9.24 32.33 -25.13
CA GLY A 868 10.41 33.06 -25.62
C GLY A 868 11.43 32.20 -26.36
N LEU A 869 12.61 32.75 -26.65
CA LEU A 869 13.69 32.07 -27.38
C LEU A 869 15.06 32.41 -26.76
N LEU A 870 15.90 31.39 -26.54
CA LEU A 870 17.32 31.53 -26.19
C LEU A 870 18.18 31.37 -27.45
N ALA A 871 19.11 32.28 -27.68
CA ALA A 871 20.07 32.21 -28.78
C ALA A 871 21.49 32.22 -28.23
N LEU A 872 22.31 31.24 -28.62
CA LEU A 872 23.68 31.02 -28.16
C LEU A 872 24.64 30.88 -29.35
N SER A 873 25.85 31.41 -29.22
CA SER A 873 26.91 31.29 -30.23
C SER A 873 28.28 31.13 -29.60
N HIS A 874 29.17 30.37 -30.25
CA HIS A 874 30.52 30.07 -29.78
C HIS A 874 31.59 30.20 -30.88
N VAL A 875 32.77 30.71 -30.50
CA VAL A 875 33.93 30.92 -31.38
C VAL A 875 34.67 29.64 -31.82
N ARG A 876 34.39 28.46 -31.23
CA ARG A 876 35.03 27.17 -31.55
C ARG A 876 34.03 26.19 -32.16
N ALA A 877 34.47 25.36 -33.10
CA ALA A 877 33.60 24.38 -33.78
C ALA A 877 33.26 23.15 -32.92
N ASP A 878 34.07 22.86 -31.90
CA ASP A 878 33.93 21.76 -30.94
C ASP A 878 33.36 22.20 -29.58
N GLY A 879 32.90 23.45 -29.47
CA GLY A 879 32.45 24.05 -28.21
C GLY A 879 31.17 23.46 -27.61
N TYR A 880 30.43 22.62 -28.36
CA TYR A 880 29.23 21.95 -27.88
C TYR A 880 29.31 20.44 -28.17
N HIS A 881 29.05 19.59 -27.16
CA HIS A 881 29.05 18.12 -27.26
C HIS A 881 27.62 17.54 -27.30
N VAL A 882 27.49 16.24 -27.62
CA VAL A 882 26.19 15.54 -27.67
C VAL A 882 25.48 15.51 -26.30
N GLY A 883 26.15 15.74 -25.18
CA GLY A 883 25.49 15.92 -23.87
C GLY A 883 25.05 17.37 -23.57
N SER A 884 25.60 18.35 -24.28
CA SER A 884 25.41 19.78 -23.97
C SER A 884 24.03 20.31 -24.40
N TRP A 885 23.43 19.75 -25.46
CA TRP A 885 22.12 20.19 -25.95
C TRP A 885 20.97 19.69 -25.06
N GLU A 886 21.04 18.46 -24.54
CA GLU A 886 20.02 17.93 -23.61
C GLU A 886 19.96 18.76 -22.33
N LEU A 887 21.14 19.20 -21.84
CA LEU A 887 21.25 20.07 -20.68
C LEU A 887 20.65 21.47 -20.91
N LEU A 888 20.90 22.08 -22.08
CA LEU A 888 20.37 23.41 -22.42
C LEU A 888 18.87 23.38 -22.73
N GLN A 889 18.37 22.31 -23.36
CA GLN A 889 16.93 22.12 -23.55
C GLN A 889 16.21 21.88 -22.22
N SER A 890 16.83 21.10 -21.32
CA SER A 890 16.34 20.91 -19.95
C SER A 890 16.32 22.24 -19.17
N PHE A 891 17.36 23.07 -19.33
CA PHE A 891 17.40 24.41 -18.75
C PHE A 891 16.28 25.31 -19.29
N ALA A 892 16.07 25.35 -20.61
CA ALA A 892 15.00 26.14 -21.24
C ALA A 892 13.60 25.67 -20.82
N SER A 893 13.38 24.36 -20.72
CA SER A 893 12.12 23.79 -20.24
C SER A 893 11.87 24.10 -18.76
N THR A 894 12.91 24.08 -17.94
CA THR A 894 12.76 24.41 -16.52
C THR A 894 12.53 25.89 -16.32
N LEU A 895 13.20 26.75 -17.09
CA LEU A 895 12.93 28.18 -17.14
C LEU A 895 11.45 28.42 -17.49
N ALA A 896 10.91 27.78 -18.53
CA ALA A 896 9.50 27.89 -18.90
C ALA A 896 8.52 27.51 -17.77
N GLY A 897 8.87 26.49 -16.97
CA GLY A 897 8.11 26.11 -15.77
C GLY A 897 8.15 27.17 -14.66
N ILE A 898 9.29 27.82 -14.43
CA ILE A 898 9.43 28.91 -13.46
C ILE A 898 8.57 30.11 -13.88
N LEU A 899 8.61 30.47 -15.17
CA LEU A 899 7.79 31.54 -15.73
C LEU A 899 6.29 31.26 -15.59
N THR A 900 5.86 30.00 -15.77
CA THR A 900 4.47 29.57 -15.56
C THR A 900 4.04 29.64 -14.09
N ASN A 901 4.94 29.26 -13.17
CA ASN A 901 4.64 29.30 -11.73
C ASN A 901 4.43 30.74 -11.21
N LEU A 902 5.16 31.71 -11.78
CA LEU A 902 4.98 33.12 -11.42
C LEU A 902 3.59 33.64 -11.84
N GLU A 903 3.02 33.16 -12.95
CA GLU A 903 1.63 33.47 -13.34
C GLU A 903 0.60 32.79 -12.41
N LEU A 904 0.84 31.52 -12.02
CA LEU A 904 -0.06 30.75 -11.17
C LEU A 904 -0.13 31.24 -9.71
N LEU A 905 0.98 31.76 -9.17
CA LEU A 905 1.06 32.27 -7.80
C LEU A 905 0.08 33.41 -7.54
N ASP A 906 -0.10 34.28 -8.53
CA ASP A 906 -1.04 35.41 -8.45
C ASP A 906 -2.51 34.91 -8.40
N GLU A 907 -2.83 33.83 -9.13
CA GLU A 907 -4.18 33.21 -9.11
C GLU A 907 -4.46 32.49 -7.79
N VAL A 908 -3.46 31.82 -7.21
CA VAL A 908 -3.58 31.08 -5.94
C VAL A 908 -3.87 32.00 -4.76
N GLN A 909 -3.28 33.20 -4.72
CA GLN A 909 -3.53 34.16 -3.65
C GLN A 909 -5.00 34.56 -3.56
N ALA A 910 -5.65 34.87 -4.69
CA ALA A 910 -7.07 35.22 -4.74
C ALA A 910 -7.97 34.07 -4.24
N ARG A 911 -7.60 32.81 -4.52
CA ARG A 911 -8.36 31.63 -4.07
C ARG A 911 -8.21 31.35 -2.57
N SER A 912 -7.06 31.70 -1.98
CA SER A 912 -6.77 31.48 -0.55
C SER A 912 -7.70 32.29 0.36
N GLU A 913 -7.95 33.55 0.03
CA GLU A 913 -8.82 34.43 0.80
C GLU A 913 -10.26 33.89 0.91
N GLN A 914 -10.79 33.35 -0.20
CA GLN A 914 -12.12 32.74 -0.24
C GLN A 914 -12.24 31.50 0.66
N LEU A 915 -11.19 30.65 0.71
CA LEU A 915 -11.17 29.46 1.56
C LEU A 915 -11.08 29.81 3.04
N GLN A 916 -10.39 30.89 3.39
CA GLN A 916 -10.25 31.33 4.77
C GLN A 916 -11.60 31.71 5.40
N THR A 917 -12.47 32.42 4.67
CA THR A 917 -13.82 32.76 5.13
C THR A 917 -14.69 31.51 5.37
N LEU A 918 -14.62 30.52 4.48
CA LEU A 918 -15.34 29.25 4.65
C LEU A 918 -14.81 28.44 5.83
N TYR A 919 -13.50 28.46 6.06
CA TYR A 919 -12.89 27.78 7.20
C TYR A 919 -13.34 28.40 8.53
N GLU A 920 -13.35 29.73 8.63
CA GLU A 920 -13.85 30.44 9.81
C GLU A 920 -15.31 30.08 10.12
N PHE A 921 -16.16 30.02 9.10
CA PHE A 921 -17.55 29.60 9.24
C PHE A 921 -17.65 28.14 9.73
N SER A 922 -16.98 27.21 9.04
CA SER A 922 -16.94 25.80 9.43
C SER A 922 -16.39 25.59 10.85
N SER A 923 -15.39 26.35 11.26
CA SER A 923 -14.80 26.26 12.61
C SER A 923 -15.79 26.70 13.69
N THR A 924 -16.63 27.68 13.38
CA THR A 924 -17.67 28.18 14.29
C THR A 924 -18.79 27.16 14.45
N LEU A 925 -19.21 26.51 13.35
CA LEU A 925 -20.17 25.41 13.39
C LEU A 925 -19.68 24.22 14.20
N ALA A 926 -18.40 23.85 14.04
CA ALA A 926 -17.81 22.69 14.70
C ALA A 926 -17.71 22.81 16.24
N ARG A 927 -17.79 24.03 16.79
CA ARG A 927 -17.75 24.26 18.24
C ARG A 927 -19.05 23.89 18.96
N HIS A 928 -20.15 23.71 18.23
CA HIS A 928 -21.47 23.53 18.81
C HIS A 928 -21.97 22.09 18.61
N THR A 929 -22.26 21.41 19.71
CA THR A 929 -22.83 20.04 19.71
C THR A 929 -24.35 20.04 19.82
N LYS A 930 -24.94 21.18 20.18
CA LYS A 930 -26.39 21.39 20.26
C LYS A 930 -26.87 22.14 19.03
N ILE A 931 -27.95 21.63 18.44
CA ILE A 931 -28.51 22.14 17.20
C ILE A 931 -28.94 23.62 17.29
N PHE A 932 -29.49 24.08 18.41
CA PHE A 932 -29.97 25.45 18.54
C PHE A 932 -28.84 26.47 18.66
N ASP A 933 -27.83 26.18 19.48
CA ASP A 933 -26.66 27.06 19.65
C ASP A 933 -25.90 27.23 18.31
N LEU A 934 -25.85 26.15 17.52
CA LEU A 934 -25.27 26.15 16.17
C LEU A 934 -26.04 27.08 15.21
N LEU A 935 -27.37 27.02 15.21
CA LEU A 935 -28.20 27.84 14.31
C LEU A 935 -28.15 29.33 14.67
N ASP A 936 -28.10 29.67 15.96
CA ASP A 936 -28.01 31.07 16.42
C ASP A 936 -26.69 31.72 15.96
N GLU A 937 -25.56 31.07 16.19
CA GLU A 937 -24.24 31.55 15.74
C GLU A 937 -24.14 31.66 14.21
N SER A 938 -24.79 30.74 13.49
CA SER A 938 -24.84 30.78 12.03
C SER A 938 -25.55 32.03 11.52
N THR A 939 -26.69 32.41 12.12
CA THR A 939 -27.42 33.63 11.75
C THR A 939 -26.61 34.89 11.99
N GLN A 940 -25.84 34.96 13.09
CA GLN A 940 -24.95 36.09 13.36
C GLN A 940 -23.81 36.20 12.34
N PHE A 941 -23.26 35.06 11.91
CA PHE A 941 -22.22 35.02 10.89
C PHE A 941 -22.74 35.50 9.53
N PHE A 942 -23.96 35.12 9.16
CA PHE A 942 -24.60 35.58 7.93
C PHE A 942 -24.85 37.10 7.91
N VAL A 943 -25.30 37.67 9.02
CA VAL A 943 -25.45 39.13 9.19
C VAL A 943 -24.12 39.85 8.91
N ARG A 944 -23.00 39.33 9.44
CA ARG A 944 -21.67 39.95 9.30
C ARG A 944 -21.09 39.85 7.88
N ILE A 945 -21.09 38.67 7.27
CA ILE A 945 -20.43 38.45 5.96
C ILE A 945 -21.21 39.09 4.82
N PHE A 946 -22.53 38.95 4.81
CA PHE A 946 -23.38 39.46 3.73
C PHE A 946 -23.93 40.86 4.00
N ARG A 947 -23.46 41.51 5.07
CA ARG A 947 -23.85 42.87 5.49
C ARG A 947 -25.37 43.05 5.56
N ALA A 948 -26.09 42.02 5.98
CA ALA A 948 -27.54 42.03 6.14
C ALA A 948 -27.94 42.73 7.45
N SER A 949 -29.11 43.37 7.51
CA SER A 949 -29.59 43.92 8.79
C SER A 949 -30.14 42.84 9.71
N HIS A 950 -30.77 41.81 9.13
CA HIS A 950 -31.27 40.64 9.87
C HIS A 950 -31.02 39.35 9.10
N ALA A 951 -30.83 38.26 9.85
CA ALA A 951 -30.83 36.91 9.30
C ALA A 951 -31.72 35.99 10.15
N ALA A 952 -32.45 35.09 9.49
CA ALA A 952 -33.37 34.18 10.16
C ALA A 952 -33.34 32.78 9.54
N VAL A 953 -33.54 31.76 10.37
CA VAL A 953 -33.73 30.37 9.92
C VAL A 953 -35.09 29.88 10.36
N PHE A 954 -35.85 29.32 9.42
CA PHE A 954 -37.15 28.70 9.63
C PHE A 954 -37.10 27.22 9.27
N PHE A 955 -37.78 26.36 10.03
CA PHE A 955 -37.98 24.95 9.68
C PHE A 955 -39.40 24.69 9.18
N PHE A 956 -39.55 23.66 8.34
CA PHE A 956 -40.83 23.22 7.82
C PHE A 956 -41.62 22.37 8.82
N ASP A 957 -42.90 22.69 9.01
CA ASP A 957 -43.82 21.90 9.83
C ASP A 957 -44.56 20.88 8.95
N GLY A 958 -44.00 19.68 8.82
CA GLY A 958 -44.58 18.57 8.05
C GLY A 958 -44.23 18.57 6.56
N SER A 959 -44.80 17.62 5.80
CA SER A 959 -44.60 17.50 4.34
C SER A 959 -45.92 17.11 3.66
N PRO A 960 -46.51 17.97 2.80
CA PRO A 960 -46.08 19.33 2.45
C PRO A 960 -46.22 20.31 3.64
N PRO A 961 -45.35 21.33 3.74
CA PRO A 961 -45.36 22.27 4.85
C PRO A 961 -46.56 23.23 4.76
N LYS A 962 -47.43 23.21 5.77
CA LYS A 962 -48.52 24.21 5.89
C LYS A 962 -48.05 25.48 6.62
N ASN A 963 -47.09 25.34 7.53
CA ASN A 963 -46.47 26.42 8.26
C ASN A 963 -44.95 26.30 8.24
N ILE A 964 -44.27 27.41 8.49
CA ILE A 964 -42.84 27.45 8.79
C ILE A 964 -42.60 28.07 10.16
N THR A 965 -41.70 27.47 10.93
CA THR A 965 -41.45 27.84 12.33
C THR A 965 -40.07 28.42 12.50
N LEU A 966 -39.97 29.62 13.08
CA LEU A 966 -38.72 30.32 13.34
C LEU A 966 -37.88 29.56 14.38
N VAL A 967 -36.64 29.19 14.03
CA VAL A 967 -35.74 28.43 14.91
C VAL A 967 -34.48 29.19 15.32
N ALA A 968 -34.05 30.17 14.51
CA ALA A 968 -32.93 31.07 14.85
C ALA A 968 -33.12 32.46 14.21
N TRP A 969 -32.62 33.49 14.88
CA TRP A 969 -32.74 34.90 14.47
C TRP A 969 -31.51 35.70 14.93
N ALA A 970 -31.01 36.58 14.07
CA ALA A 970 -29.99 37.56 14.38
C ALA A 970 -30.31 38.92 13.75
N SER A 971 -29.92 40.01 14.41
CA SER A 971 -30.02 41.38 13.93
C SER A 971 -28.70 42.12 14.16
N SER A 972 -28.34 43.05 13.27
CA SER A 972 -27.24 44.00 13.49
C SER A 972 -27.69 45.31 14.15
N GLU A 973 -29.00 45.61 14.17
CA GLU A 973 -29.53 46.95 14.45
C GLU A 973 -30.58 47.01 15.58
N THR A 974 -31.31 45.92 15.86
CA THR A 974 -32.44 45.91 16.80
C THR A 974 -32.30 44.88 17.93
N THR A 975 -32.82 45.19 19.13
CA THR A 975 -32.92 44.25 20.27
C THR A 975 -34.29 43.56 20.36
N ASP A 976 -35.28 44.00 19.58
CA ASP A 976 -36.59 43.33 19.52
C ASP A 976 -36.45 42.00 18.76
N THR A 977 -36.45 40.89 19.49
CA THR A 977 -36.30 39.54 18.92
C THR A 977 -37.66 38.84 18.83
N PRO A 978 -38.04 38.34 17.64
CA PRO A 978 -39.26 37.54 17.53
C PRO A 978 -39.16 36.28 18.40
N PRO A 979 -40.25 35.85 19.06
CA PRO A 979 -40.24 34.64 19.87
C PRO A 979 -39.78 33.43 19.04
N ARG A 980 -38.81 32.67 19.53
CA ARG A 980 -38.45 31.38 18.94
C ARG A 980 -39.69 30.48 18.91
N PHE A 981 -39.84 29.73 17.82
CA PHE A 981 -41.01 28.92 17.48
C PHE A 981 -42.25 29.70 17.05
N THR A 982 -42.09 30.96 16.63
CA THR A 982 -43.15 31.69 15.92
C THR A 982 -43.44 30.97 14.59
N SER A 983 -44.69 30.54 14.40
CA SER A 983 -45.13 29.78 13.21
C SER A 983 -45.88 30.72 12.26
N LEU A 984 -45.47 30.74 10.98
CA LEU A 984 -46.03 31.57 9.93
C LEU A 984 -46.61 30.71 8.79
N PRO A 985 -47.70 31.14 8.12
CA PRO A 985 -48.30 30.38 7.03
C PRO A 985 -47.35 30.22 5.84
N ALA A 986 -47.14 28.98 5.39
CA ALA A 986 -46.24 28.64 4.30
C ALA A 986 -46.86 28.94 2.92
N ASP A 987 -48.18 28.82 2.79
CA ASP A 987 -48.97 28.95 1.54
C ASP A 987 -48.89 30.33 0.85
N SER A 988 -48.24 31.29 1.49
CA SER A 988 -48.13 32.69 1.07
C SER A 988 -46.76 33.07 0.50
N LEU A 989 -45.78 32.16 0.58
CA LEU A 989 -44.48 32.28 -0.06
C LEU A 989 -44.50 31.51 -1.40
N PRO A 990 -43.74 31.93 -2.42
CA PRO A 990 -43.65 31.20 -3.68
C PRO A 990 -42.77 29.94 -3.51
N LEU A 991 -43.16 29.04 -2.60
CA LEU A 991 -42.40 27.85 -2.21
C LEU A 991 -42.16 26.90 -3.37
N GLU A 992 -43.12 26.75 -4.29
CA GLU A 992 -42.92 25.97 -5.52
C GLU A 992 -41.75 26.52 -6.34
N ARG A 993 -41.66 27.84 -6.55
CA ARG A 993 -40.52 28.44 -7.26
C ARG A 993 -39.20 28.34 -6.49
N ILE A 994 -39.23 28.37 -5.16
CA ILE A 994 -38.04 28.29 -4.30
C ILE A 994 -37.51 26.85 -4.20
N LEU A 995 -38.41 25.85 -4.15
CA LEU A 995 -38.09 24.44 -3.96
C LEU A 995 -37.88 23.70 -5.29
N GLU A 996 -38.58 24.06 -6.37
CA GLU A 996 -38.41 23.43 -7.70
C GLU A 996 -37.18 23.97 -8.46
N ALA A 997 -36.77 25.22 -8.22
CA ALA A 997 -35.74 25.85 -9.06
C ALA A 997 -34.32 25.36 -8.76
N ASN A 998 -34.02 24.82 -7.57
CA ASN A 998 -32.66 24.56 -7.08
C ASN A 998 -31.67 25.72 -7.40
N ARG A 999 -32.18 26.96 -7.48
CA ARG A 999 -31.44 28.19 -7.75
C ARG A 999 -31.35 28.99 -6.46
N PRO A 1000 -30.20 29.60 -6.16
CA PRO A 1000 -30.06 30.42 -4.98
C PRO A 1000 -30.73 31.77 -5.26
N VAL A 1001 -31.58 32.19 -4.33
CA VAL A 1001 -32.16 33.54 -4.24
C VAL A 1001 -33.38 33.80 -5.12
N VAL A 1002 -34.56 33.79 -4.49
CA VAL A 1002 -35.73 34.53 -4.98
C VAL A 1002 -35.67 35.93 -4.39
N TRP A 1003 -35.58 36.91 -5.29
CA TRP A 1003 -35.52 38.34 -4.97
C TRP A 1003 -36.94 38.88 -4.85
N LEU A 1004 -37.25 39.47 -3.70
CA LEU A 1004 -38.48 40.23 -3.52
C LEU A 1004 -38.09 41.70 -3.33
N GLU A 1005 -38.02 42.43 -4.44
CA GLU A 1005 -37.99 43.90 -4.40
C GLU A 1005 -39.37 44.42 -4.02
N ASP A 1006 -39.41 45.36 -3.07
CA ASP A 1006 -40.65 45.96 -2.57
C ASP A 1006 -41.64 44.94 -1.97
N ALA A 1007 -41.10 43.99 -1.19
CA ALA A 1007 -41.80 42.84 -0.61
C ALA A 1007 -43.03 43.21 0.25
N ILE A 1008 -43.10 44.45 0.73
CA ILE A 1008 -44.18 44.96 1.59
C ILE A 1008 -45.54 44.93 0.86
N GLN A 1009 -45.57 45.15 -0.45
CA GLN A 1009 -46.83 45.23 -1.21
C GLN A 1009 -47.35 43.87 -1.69
N THR A 1010 -46.47 42.89 -1.86
CA THR A 1010 -46.77 41.59 -2.48
C THR A 1010 -47.08 40.48 -1.47
N LEU A 1011 -46.71 40.66 -0.19
CA LEU A 1011 -46.88 39.63 0.84
C LEU A 1011 -48.24 39.72 1.57
N PRO A 1012 -48.87 38.57 1.93
CA PRO A 1012 -50.11 38.54 2.72
C PRO A 1012 -49.97 39.08 4.15
N LYS A 1013 -51.11 39.41 4.78
CA LYS A 1013 -51.20 40.15 6.05
C LYS A 1013 -50.24 39.67 7.16
N PRO A 1014 -50.09 38.36 7.45
CA PRO A 1014 -49.17 37.89 8.51
C PRO A 1014 -47.69 38.20 8.22
N TRP A 1015 -47.27 38.08 6.96
CA TRP A 1015 -45.90 38.38 6.54
C TRP A 1015 -45.64 39.88 6.44
N ARG A 1016 -46.64 40.65 6.00
CA ARG A 1016 -46.57 42.11 5.93
C ARG A 1016 -46.41 42.73 7.32
N GLU A 1017 -47.18 42.27 8.30
CA GLU A 1017 -47.05 42.69 9.69
C GLU A 1017 -45.69 42.31 10.29
N PHE A 1018 -45.16 41.12 9.96
CA PHE A 1018 -43.83 40.69 10.38
C PHE A 1018 -42.71 41.59 9.81
N ILE A 1019 -42.72 41.86 8.50
CA ILE A 1019 -41.68 42.65 7.82
C ILE A 1019 -41.77 44.15 8.18
N GLN A 1020 -42.98 44.70 8.34
CA GLN A 1020 -43.20 46.10 8.75
C GLN A 1020 -42.71 46.37 10.18
N ARG A 1021 -42.83 45.39 11.07
CA ARG A 1021 -42.36 45.51 12.46
C ARG A 1021 -40.85 45.72 12.56
N TYR A 1022 -40.08 45.20 11.61
CA TYR A 1022 -38.62 45.18 11.63
C TYR A 1022 -37.97 46.03 10.50
N ASP A 1023 -38.74 46.92 9.85
CA ASP A 1023 -38.29 47.84 8.77
C ASP A 1023 -37.54 47.18 7.60
N ILE A 1024 -38.01 46.01 7.15
CA ILE A 1024 -37.38 45.24 6.07
C ILE A 1024 -37.97 45.66 4.72
N ARG A 1025 -37.12 45.99 3.74
CA ARG A 1025 -37.55 46.39 2.38
C ARG A 1025 -37.17 45.39 1.29
N SER A 1026 -36.04 44.72 1.43
CA SER A 1026 -35.59 43.68 0.49
C SER A 1026 -35.13 42.43 1.23
N VAL A 1027 -35.35 41.28 0.60
CA VAL A 1027 -35.11 39.97 1.22
C VAL A 1027 -34.50 39.00 0.20
N VAL A 1028 -33.49 38.27 0.65
CA VAL A 1028 -32.89 37.12 -0.02
C VAL A 1028 -33.31 35.86 0.72
N VAL A 1029 -33.94 34.93 0.01
CA VAL A 1029 -34.40 33.64 0.57
C VAL A 1029 -33.64 32.49 -0.07
N ALA A 1030 -33.12 31.59 0.75
CA ALA A 1030 -32.39 30.41 0.31
C ALA A 1030 -32.83 29.14 1.07
N PRO A 1031 -32.93 27.97 0.42
CA PRO A 1031 -33.35 26.74 1.08
C PRO A 1031 -32.22 26.11 1.91
N LEU A 1032 -32.59 25.51 3.05
CA LEU A 1032 -31.70 24.67 3.85
C LEU A 1032 -31.97 23.19 3.50
N ASN A 1033 -31.12 22.63 2.64
CA ASN A 1033 -31.34 21.32 2.03
C ASN A 1033 -30.60 20.19 2.75
N LEU A 1034 -31.32 19.12 3.10
CA LEU A 1034 -30.71 17.82 3.43
C LEU A 1034 -30.87 16.84 2.25
N THR A 1035 -30.14 15.73 2.29
CA THR A 1035 -30.18 14.63 1.30
C THR A 1035 -31.58 14.06 0.98
N ARG A 1036 -32.62 14.38 1.76
CA ARG A 1036 -34.00 13.91 1.57
C ARG A 1036 -35.01 15.03 1.30
N GLY A 1037 -34.55 16.25 1.06
CA GLY A 1037 -35.39 17.43 0.82
C GLY A 1037 -35.01 18.62 1.70
N ALA A 1038 -35.58 19.77 1.37
CA ALA A 1038 -35.44 20.98 2.18
C ALA A 1038 -36.06 20.78 3.56
N ILE A 1039 -35.31 21.09 4.62
CA ILE A 1039 -35.81 21.04 6.01
C ILE A 1039 -36.26 22.41 6.52
N GLY A 1040 -35.89 23.47 5.80
CA GLY A 1040 -36.16 24.84 6.20
C GLY A 1040 -35.71 25.88 5.18
N LEU A 1041 -35.79 27.14 5.57
CA LEU A 1041 -35.41 28.31 4.78
C LEU A 1041 -34.53 29.25 5.60
N VAL A 1042 -33.55 29.87 4.94
CA VAL A 1042 -32.72 30.94 5.47
C VAL A 1042 -33.10 32.25 4.77
N PHE A 1043 -33.28 33.30 5.56
CA PHE A 1043 -33.64 34.63 5.10
C PHE A 1043 -32.52 35.61 5.46
N LEU A 1044 -32.06 36.40 4.49
CA LEU A 1044 -31.23 37.60 4.71
C LEU A 1044 -32.08 38.82 4.35
N MET A 1045 -32.11 39.80 5.24
CA MET A 1045 -33.07 40.90 5.17
C MET A 1045 -32.33 42.24 5.23
N TYR A 1046 -32.79 43.23 4.45
CA TYR A 1046 -32.14 44.54 4.31
C TYR A 1046 -33.16 45.69 4.37
N PRO A 1047 -32.80 46.85 4.95
CA PRO A 1047 -33.68 48.01 5.10
C PRO A 1047 -33.71 48.92 3.85
N ASN A 1048 -32.79 48.73 2.91
CA ASN A 1048 -32.64 49.50 1.66
C ASN A 1048 -32.64 48.56 0.44
N PRO A 1049 -32.75 49.09 -0.80
CA PRO A 1049 -32.44 48.33 -2.01
C PRO A 1049 -31.00 47.78 -1.92
N MET A 1050 -30.81 46.51 -2.30
CA MET A 1050 -29.59 45.75 -2.01
C MET A 1050 -28.37 46.27 -2.80
N PRO A 1051 -27.12 46.16 -2.28
CA PRO A 1051 -25.90 46.30 -3.08
C PRO A 1051 -25.75 45.18 -4.11
N ASP A 1052 -25.01 45.40 -5.21
CA ASP A 1052 -24.78 44.42 -6.28
C ASP A 1052 -24.24 43.08 -5.74
N PHE A 1053 -25.12 42.09 -5.56
CA PHE A 1053 -24.77 40.74 -5.11
C PHE A 1053 -24.25 39.91 -6.28
N ASP A 1054 -22.93 39.80 -6.38
CA ASP A 1054 -22.21 39.28 -7.56
C ASP A 1054 -22.22 37.73 -7.65
N LYS A 1055 -21.50 37.16 -8.63
CA LYS A 1055 -21.40 35.69 -8.77
C LYS A 1055 -20.60 35.04 -7.63
N THR A 1056 -19.66 35.77 -7.04
CA THR A 1056 -18.77 35.32 -5.97
C THR A 1056 -19.55 35.17 -4.67
N ASP A 1057 -20.37 36.15 -4.32
CA ASP A 1057 -21.22 36.18 -3.12
C ASP A 1057 -22.28 35.06 -3.16
N ARG A 1058 -22.87 34.80 -4.34
CA ARG A 1058 -23.81 33.69 -4.54
C ARG A 1058 -23.15 32.33 -4.31
N SER A 1059 -21.95 32.14 -4.84
CA SER A 1059 -21.19 30.90 -4.65
C SER A 1059 -20.79 30.72 -3.19
N LEU A 1060 -20.48 31.81 -2.48
CA LEU A 1060 -20.11 31.77 -1.07
C LEU A 1060 -21.31 31.39 -0.19
N LEU A 1061 -22.47 32.02 -0.40
CA LEU A 1061 -23.70 31.74 0.36
C LEU A 1061 -24.14 30.27 0.21
N ASP A 1062 -24.12 29.74 -1.01
CA ASP A 1062 -24.51 28.34 -1.28
C ASP A 1062 -23.60 27.32 -0.57
N GLN A 1063 -22.28 27.60 -0.58
CA GLN A 1063 -21.30 26.77 0.12
C GLN A 1063 -21.48 26.81 1.64
N MET A 1064 -21.78 27.98 2.20
CA MET A 1064 -22.07 28.12 3.63
C MET A 1064 -23.38 27.40 4.03
N LEU A 1065 -24.45 27.51 3.24
CA LEU A 1065 -25.71 26.81 3.51
C LEU A 1065 -25.56 25.28 3.45
N SER A 1066 -24.72 24.79 2.54
CA SER A 1066 -24.36 23.37 2.45
C SER A 1066 -23.61 22.89 3.71
N GLN A 1067 -22.65 23.68 4.19
CA GLN A 1067 -21.92 23.37 5.43
C GLN A 1067 -22.83 23.39 6.67
N LEU A 1068 -23.73 24.37 6.76
CA LEU A 1068 -24.72 24.47 7.83
C LEU A 1068 -25.63 23.23 7.86
N SER A 1069 -26.11 22.80 6.69
CA SER A 1069 -26.96 21.62 6.54
C SER A 1069 -26.27 20.33 7.03
N LEU A 1070 -24.99 20.16 6.67
CA LEU A 1070 -24.18 19.02 7.12
C LEU A 1070 -23.94 19.03 8.64
N ALA A 1071 -23.67 20.21 9.21
CA ALA A 1071 -23.42 20.36 10.64
C ALA A 1071 -24.68 20.04 11.47
N VAL A 1072 -25.85 20.51 11.02
CA VAL A 1072 -27.16 20.15 11.58
C VAL A 1072 -27.41 18.63 11.54
N GLN A 1073 -27.05 17.95 10.44
CA GLN A 1073 -27.17 16.50 10.34
C GLN A 1073 -26.23 15.76 11.32
N THR A 1074 -25.01 16.26 11.48
CA THR A 1074 -23.98 15.66 12.35
C THR A 1074 -24.35 15.76 13.83
N ALA A 1075 -24.85 16.92 14.28
CA ALA A 1075 -25.30 17.13 15.65
C ALA A 1075 -26.45 16.15 16.03
N ASN A 1076 -27.35 15.87 15.09
CA ASN A 1076 -28.44 14.92 15.29
C ASN A 1076 -27.96 13.46 15.43
N LEU A 1077 -26.91 13.07 14.69
CA LEU A 1077 -26.31 11.74 14.75
C LEU A 1077 -25.50 11.52 16.05
N LEU A 1078 -24.78 12.54 16.52
CA LEU A 1078 -23.96 12.45 17.73
C LEU A 1078 -24.80 12.13 18.97
N ALA A 1079 -25.99 12.73 19.08
CA ALA A 1079 -26.95 12.49 20.16
C ALA A 1079 -27.51 11.03 20.17
N GLN A 1080 -27.41 10.30 19.06
CA GLN A 1080 -27.78 8.89 18.99
C GLN A 1080 -26.62 7.96 19.41
N LEU A 1081 -25.37 8.34 19.10
CA LEU A 1081 -24.17 7.55 19.38
C LEU A 1081 -23.78 7.49 20.87
N GLU A 1082 -23.99 8.56 21.62
CA GLU A 1082 -23.65 8.61 23.06
C GLU A 1082 -24.40 7.55 23.89
N ARG A 1083 -25.59 7.14 23.47
CA ARG A 1083 -26.39 6.10 24.13
C ARG A 1083 -25.81 4.69 23.93
N TRP A 1084 -25.10 4.46 22.82
CA TRP A 1084 -24.49 3.16 22.47
C TRP A 1084 -23.14 2.94 23.20
N ALA A 1085 -22.35 4.02 23.36
CA ALA A 1085 -21.01 3.98 23.93
C ALA A 1085 -20.93 3.54 25.41
N LYS A 1086 -22.00 3.69 26.20
CA LYS A 1086 -22.00 3.41 27.65
C LYS A 1086 -21.93 1.90 27.97
N ARG A 1087 -22.47 1.02 27.10
CA ARG A 1087 -22.49 -0.45 27.30
C ARG A 1087 -21.20 -1.14 26.82
N GLU A 1088 -20.54 -0.56 25.83
CA GLU A 1088 -19.28 -1.06 25.27
C GLU A 1088 -18.07 -0.77 26.17
N ARG A 1089 -18.17 0.29 27.00
CA ARG A 1089 -17.10 0.78 27.89
C ARG A 1089 -16.60 -0.28 28.89
N LEU A 1090 -17.50 -1.06 29.49
CA LEU A 1090 -17.17 -2.08 30.50
C LEU A 1090 -16.40 -3.27 29.90
N ILE A 1091 -16.77 -3.71 28.70
CA ILE A 1091 -16.07 -4.77 27.95
C ILE A 1091 -14.71 -4.27 27.48
N ARG A 1092 -14.63 -3.01 27.06
CA ARG A 1092 -13.39 -2.36 26.62
C ARG A 1092 -12.40 -2.19 27.77
N GLU A 1093 -12.84 -1.81 28.97
CA GLU A 1093 -11.97 -1.60 30.13
C GLU A 1093 -11.22 -2.87 30.55
N ILE A 1094 -11.93 -4.00 30.62
CA ILE A 1094 -11.33 -5.32 30.88
C ILE A 1094 -10.38 -5.73 29.73
N THR A 1095 -10.77 -5.47 28.48
CA THR A 1095 -9.92 -5.78 27.31
C THR A 1095 -8.65 -4.91 27.24
N VAL A 1096 -8.72 -3.65 27.69
CA VAL A 1096 -7.58 -2.71 27.72
C VAL A 1096 -6.57 -3.15 28.77
N LYS A 1097 -7.00 -3.55 29.97
CA LYS A 1097 -6.11 -4.12 30.99
C LYS A 1097 -5.45 -5.43 30.56
N LEU A 1098 -6.17 -6.26 29.79
CA LEU A 1098 -5.61 -7.49 29.23
C LEU A 1098 -4.57 -7.22 28.12
N ARG A 1099 -4.71 -6.11 27.37
CA ARG A 1099 -3.78 -5.69 26.31
C ARG A 1099 -2.63 -4.81 26.81
N SER A 1100 -2.69 -4.30 28.04
CA SER A 1100 -1.68 -3.37 28.56
C SER A 1100 -0.38 -4.03 28.98
N THR A 1101 -0.28 -5.37 28.87
CA THR A 1101 0.94 -6.11 29.12
C THR A 1101 1.24 -7.03 27.93
N THR A 1102 2.52 -7.14 27.59
CA THR A 1102 3.01 -7.97 26.49
C THR A 1102 3.68 -9.25 26.97
N ASP A 1103 3.92 -9.35 28.28
CA ASP A 1103 4.44 -10.54 28.93
C ASP A 1103 3.29 -11.54 29.18
N PRO A 1104 3.31 -12.74 28.56
CA PRO A 1104 2.28 -13.76 28.76
C PRO A 1104 2.04 -14.09 30.23
N TYR A 1105 3.07 -14.05 31.08
CA TYR A 1105 2.97 -14.31 32.51
C TYR A 1105 2.10 -13.25 33.22
N GLN A 1106 2.45 -11.99 33.02
CA GLN A 1106 1.71 -10.83 33.56
C GLN A 1106 0.29 -10.77 32.99
N MET A 1107 0.10 -11.13 31.71
CA MET A 1107 -1.22 -11.15 31.07
C MET A 1107 -2.15 -12.17 31.73
N ILE A 1108 -1.64 -13.37 31.98
CA ILE A 1108 -2.38 -14.44 32.68
C ILE A 1108 -2.69 -14.02 34.11
N GLN A 1109 -1.75 -13.38 34.80
CA GLN A 1109 -1.96 -12.87 36.16
C GLN A 1109 -3.08 -11.82 36.22
N ILE A 1110 -3.02 -10.79 35.37
CA ILE A 1110 -4.05 -9.74 35.29
C ILE A 1110 -5.40 -10.33 34.89
N ALA A 1111 -5.41 -11.25 33.93
CA ALA A 1111 -6.62 -11.93 33.49
C ALA A 1111 -7.32 -12.66 34.65
N ILE A 1112 -6.58 -13.50 35.38
CA ILE A 1112 -7.12 -14.28 36.48
C ILE A 1112 -7.58 -13.37 37.63
N GLN A 1113 -6.85 -12.28 37.89
CA GLN A 1113 -7.18 -11.31 38.94
C GLN A 1113 -8.42 -10.47 38.63
N GLU A 1114 -8.56 -9.96 37.41
CA GLU A 1114 -9.71 -9.15 36.99
C GLU A 1114 -10.98 -10.00 36.82
N LEU A 1115 -10.86 -11.24 36.33
CA LEU A 1115 -11.99 -12.18 36.26
C LEU A 1115 -12.48 -12.56 37.66
N ARG A 1116 -11.55 -12.78 38.62
CA ARG A 1116 -11.90 -13.02 40.01
C ARG A 1116 -12.65 -11.83 40.61
N ARG A 1117 -12.19 -10.59 40.37
CA ARG A 1117 -12.76 -9.35 40.91
C ARG A 1117 -14.12 -9.01 40.29
N ALA A 1118 -14.26 -9.10 38.98
CA ALA A 1118 -15.49 -8.77 38.26
C ALA A 1118 -16.64 -9.75 38.56
N LEU A 1119 -16.33 -10.98 38.97
CA LEU A 1119 -17.31 -12.06 39.15
C LEU A 1119 -17.42 -12.59 40.59
N GLY A 1120 -16.69 -12.00 41.54
CA GLY A 1120 -16.76 -12.37 42.95
C GLY A 1120 -16.26 -13.79 43.27
N ALA A 1121 -15.32 -14.33 42.49
CA ALA A 1121 -14.80 -15.68 42.73
C ALA A 1121 -13.82 -15.71 43.92
N SER A 1122 -13.81 -16.81 44.67
CA SER A 1122 -12.93 -17.02 45.83
C SER A 1122 -11.57 -17.62 45.43
N LYS A 1123 -11.51 -18.43 44.36
CA LYS A 1123 -10.26 -19.01 43.80
C LYS A 1123 -10.36 -19.09 42.28
N ALA A 1124 -9.21 -18.98 41.60
CA ALA A 1124 -9.13 -19.09 40.14
C ALA A 1124 -7.83 -19.80 39.70
N GLN A 1125 -7.92 -20.72 38.75
CA GLN A 1125 -6.79 -21.50 38.23
C GLN A 1125 -6.86 -21.61 36.70
N LEU A 1126 -5.70 -21.57 36.04
CA LEU A 1126 -5.53 -21.76 34.60
C LEU A 1126 -4.53 -22.89 34.35
N LEU A 1127 -4.95 -23.93 33.63
CA LEU A 1127 -4.17 -25.14 33.37
C LEU A 1127 -3.93 -25.30 31.86
N PHE A 1128 -2.68 -25.27 31.38
CA PHE A 1128 -2.38 -25.50 29.96
C PHE A 1128 -2.39 -26.99 29.61
N ILE A 1129 -2.87 -27.33 28.41
CA ILE A 1129 -2.95 -28.70 27.92
C ILE A 1129 -1.70 -28.99 27.08
N GLN A 1130 -0.85 -29.93 27.50
CA GLN A 1130 0.45 -30.24 26.86
C GLN A 1130 0.34 -30.56 25.37
N THR A 1131 -0.73 -31.26 24.98
CA THR A 1131 -1.04 -31.54 23.58
C THR A 1131 -2.41 -30.95 23.30
N PRO A 1132 -2.52 -29.82 22.56
CA PRO A 1132 -3.80 -29.24 22.23
C PRO A 1132 -4.68 -30.29 21.54
N THR A 1133 -5.72 -30.75 22.24
CA THR A 1133 -6.62 -31.79 21.76
C THR A 1133 -7.87 -31.17 21.17
N ALA A 1134 -8.40 -31.78 20.12
CA ALA A 1134 -9.78 -31.52 19.73
C ALA A 1134 -10.69 -31.98 20.89
N PRO A 1135 -11.79 -31.27 21.18
CA PRO A 1135 -12.75 -31.73 22.18
C PRO A 1135 -13.21 -33.16 21.85
N SER A 1136 -13.00 -34.13 22.74
CA SER A 1136 -13.72 -35.40 22.65
C SER A 1136 -15.23 -35.10 22.68
N PRO A 1137 -16.05 -35.74 21.84
CA PRO A 1137 -17.49 -35.63 21.94
C PRO A 1137 -17.92 -36.26 23.26
N THR A 1138 -18.05 -35.44 24.31
CA THR A 1138 -18.80 -35.86 25.50
C THR A 1138 -20.27 -35.90 25.09
N PRO A 1139 -20.96 -37.04 25.26
CA PRO A 1139 -22.38 -37.12 24.98
C PRO A 1139 -23.11 -36.17 25.93
N PRO A 1140 -24.15 -35.44 25.48
CA PRO A 1140 -25.02 -34.72 26.39
C PRO A 1140 -25.63 -35.70 27.39
N GLY A 1141 -25.68 -35.28 28.65
CA GLY A 1141 -26.11 -36.11 29.78
C GLY A 1141 -27.47 -36.78 29.56
N ALA A 1142 -27.54 -38.02 30.05
CA ALA A 1142 -28.68 -38.92 30.01
C ALA A 1142 -29.95 -38.33 30.60
N GLY A 1143 -30.93 -38.07 29.73
CA GLY A 1143 -32.28 -38.58 29.89
C GLY A 1143 -32.48 -39.64 28.81
N GLU A 1144 -32.70 -40.87 29.25
CA GLU A 1144 -32.84 -42.13 28.48
C GLU A 1144 -33.19 -42.00 26.99
N VAL A 1145 -32.27 -42.44 26.13
CA VAL A 1145 -32.60 -43.26 24.95
C VAL A 1145 -31.47 -44.28 24.81
N ALA A 1146 -31.81 -45.56 24.91
CA ALA A 1146 -30.89 -46.68 24.78
C ALA A 1146 -30.24 -46.72 23.37
N GLU A 1147 -28.95 -47.04 23.32
CA GLU A 1147 -28.28 -47.47 22.08
C GLU A 1147 -28.99 -48.72 21.52
N PRO A 1148 -29.31 -48.78 20.22
CA PRO A 1148 -29.64 -50.05 19.58
C PRO A 1148 -28.35 -50.88 19.43
N PRO A 1149 -28.43 -52.21 19.58
CA PRO A 1149 -27.28 -53.08 19.52
C PRO A 1149 -26.75 -53.23 18.08
N ASP A 1150 -25.49 -53.60 17.99
CA ASP A 1150 -24.71 -54.01 16.82
C ASP A 1150 -25.56 -54.70 15.72
N PRO A 1151 -25.49 -54.29 14.43
CA PRO A 1151 -26.28 -54.85 13.32
C PRO A 1151 -26.08 -56.34 13.03
N ALA A 1152 -25.19 -57.03 13.76
CA ALA A 1152 -24.96 -58.47 13.62
C ALA A 1152 -25.97 -59.37 14.38
N SER A 1153 -26.95 -58.81 15.11
CA SER A 1153 -27.87 -59.60 15.98
C SER A 1153 -29.33 -59.72 15.52
N TRP A 1154 -29.70 -59.18 14.34
CA TRP A 1154 -31.11 -59.13 13.90
C TRP A 1154 -31.58 -60.29 13.01
N LEU A 1155 -30.90 -61.44 13.05
CA LEU A 1155 -31.27 -62.59 12.23
C LEU A 1155 -32.34 -63.51 12.85
N ASP A 1156 -32.83 -63.26 14.06
CA ASP A 1156 -33.92 -64.04 14.67
C ASP A 1156 -34.74 -63.19 15.65
N MET A 1157 -35.95 -62.73 15.29
CA MET A 1157 -37.13 -62.69 16.19
C MET A 1157 -38.38 -62.05 15.55
N ASP A 1158 -39.50 -62.75 15.74
CA ASP A 1158 -40.82 -62.49 15.17
C ASP A 1158 -41.62 -61.35 15.81
N LEU A 1159 -42.50 -60.77 14.99
CA LEU A 1159 -43.50 -59.74 15.27
C LEU A 1159 -44.75 -60.34 15.91
N GLU A 1160 -45.01 -60.15 17.21
CA GLU A 1160 -46.40 -60.23 17.70
C GLU A 1160 -46.79 -59.50 18.99
N ASP A 1161 -45.96 -58.63 19.57
CA ASP A 1161 -46.40 -57.82 20.72
C ASP A 1161 -45.87 -56.38 20.62
N ILE A 1162 -46.75 -55.41 20.33
CA ILE A 1162 -46.89 -54.11 21.03
C ILE A 1162 -47.95 -53.21 20.31
N PRO A 1163 -48.82 -52.47 21.05
CA PRO A 1163 -50.12 -51.95 20.60
C PRO A 1163 -50.11 -50.47 20.10
N PRO A 1164 -51.24 -49.96 19.54
CA PRO A 1164 -51.26 -48.69 18.79
C PRO A 1164 -51.45 -47.42 19.66
N PRO A 1165 -51.05 -46.23 19.15
CA PRO A 1165 -51.14 -44.97 19.89
C PRO A 1165 -52.52 -44.28 19.78
N LYS A 1166 -52.97 -43.64 20.86
CA LYS A 1166 -54.16 -42.77 20.97
C LYS A 1166 -53.80 -41.27 20.85
N PRO A 1167 -54.77 -40.41 20.47
CA PRO A 1167 -54.55 -38.98 20.16
C PRO A 1167 -54.94 -38.01 21.31
N SER A 1168 -54.35 -36.81 21.33
CA SER A 1168 -54.90 -35.58 21.95
C SER A 1168 -54.13 -34.36 21.37
N ASP A 1169 -54.74 -33.43 20.66
CA ASP A 1169 -55.72 -32.38 20.97
C ASP A 1169 -55.09 -31.00 21.24
N ALA A 1170 -55.46 -30.07 20.37
CA ALA A 1170 -55.27 -28.64 20.46
C ALA A 1170 -56.25 -28.02 21.47
N ALA A 1171 -55.80 -27.00 22.24
CA ALA A 1171 -56.65 -25.89 22.69
C ALA A 1171 -55.87 -24.83 23.51
N LYS A 1172 -56.09 -23.56 23.10
CA LYS A 1172 -56.12 -22.30 23.88
C LYS A 1172 -54.81 -21.64 24.32
N GLY A 1173 -54.66 -20.37 23.91
CA GLY A 1173 -53.74 -19.37 24.46
C GLY A 1173 -53.30 -18.37 23.42
#